data_AF-A0A8E0VK83-F1
#
_entry.id   AF-A0A8E0VK83-F1
#
_cell.length_a   1.000
_cell.length_b   1.000
_cell.length_c   1.000
_cell.angle_alpha   90.00
_cell.angle_beta   90.00
_cell.angle_gamma   90.00
#
_symmetry.space_group_name_H-M   'P 1'
#
loop_
_entity.id
_entity.type
_entity.pdbx_description
1 polymer ?
#
loop_
_entity_poly.entity_id
_entity_poly.type
_entity_poly.pdbx_seq_one_letter_code
_entity_poly.pdbx_strand_id
1 'polypeptide(L)'
;MGLLTIGVPLTWSETKKYARYIQEQGIKQFIFLYNKFVSRMKSKLKFGDEIEYTLVRFDPHSGHAQLLLAASDLLDKLPHYEENGEPIIWQPEYAEYMIEGLPGSPFGQFLNAFTSIQRSMSKRREQLESHLPEGCCALTISMFPRLGCPDFTYPSYIPNPREGPSRSLFFPTEAINQSHPRFQTLTRNIRQRRGSKVAINPPIFRDVNTPKPFLEDLSQLHDGTDVSATCDSKPDHVYLDAMGFGMGCSCLQVTFQACCVVEARILYDQLVTMCPIVMALSAASPAIRGYLLDTDCRWGLISAAVDDRTEEERGLKPLRENKFVLPKSRYDTVSSYISLMGAAYNDVPLVYDQEFYKELIDGGVDHLLAQHVAHLFTREPISVFKERVLVPEGEEFVEHFENIQSTNWQSMRFKPPPLDSNIGWRVEFRPTELQLTDFENAAFVTFILLLSRTILRLKLNLLIPISKVDENMATAVKRDAVRTGMFYFRQGHRLTTVVKRFFILKMTTQIILYLDGTPVQMAEACAKFGRKRTYSFGLDVPDGQESAEPSLKGETPHSTLKPYCLTNDIKVRPEESYTLMTINEIMNGSEDFPGLLPLVRHYVNASGGSKETIALVHQYLNLLECRASGRLVTTAAWMRSRIMSHPLYAGDSRVTPEINADLMRECYDITRGRIRPPELLPPLDGTCIKPNARCRFAATCRKCNFNDEDFCTANGSTPAVLKENEDENNG
;
A
#
# COMPACT_ATOMS: atom_id res chain seq x y z
N MET A 1 -6.29 6.30 -7.16
CA MET A 1 -6.87 5.64 -8.36
C MET A 1 -6.52 6.21 -9.76
N GLY A 2 -6.82 5.45 -10.83
CA GLY A 2 -6.58 5.78 -12.25
C GLY A 2 -7.73 6.54 -12.94
N LEU A 3 -7.64 6.74 -14.25
CA LEU A 3 -8.63 7.50 -15.04
C LEU A 3 -10.04 6.85 -15.03
N LEU A 4 -11.05 7.54 -14.49
CA LEU A 4 -12.46 7.13 -14.45
C LEU A 4 -13.34 7.97 -15.39
N THR A 5 -12.80 8.38 -16.54
CA THR A 5 -13.62 9.00 -17.57
C THR A 5 -14.63 7.99 -18.09
N ILE A 6 -15.86 8.43 -18.33
CA ILE A 6 -16.90 7.59 -18.94
C ILE A 6 -16.82 7.75 -20.45
N GLY A 7 -16.79 6.63 -21.17
CA GLY A 7 -16.75 6.57 -22.63
C GLY A 7 -17.04 5.16 -23.12
N VAL A 8 -17.04 4.95 -24.44
CA VAL A 8 -17.31 3.63 -25.03
C VAL A 8 -16.02 2.80 -24.99
N PRO A 9 -15.95 1.72 -24.18
CA PRO A 9 -14.73 0.94 -24.06
C PRO A 9 -14.44 0.13 -25.31
N LEU A 10 -13.18 0.13 -25.74
CA LEU A 10 -12.72 -0.72 -26.83
C LEU A 10 -12.58 -2.19 -26.38
N THR A 11 -12.86 -3.10 -27.31
CA THR A 11 -12.47 -4.51 -27.20
C THR A 11 -10.95 -4.66 -27.34
N TRP A 12 -10.37 -5.80 -26.92
CA TRP A 12 -8.94 -6.03 -27.06
C TRP A 12 -8.46 -5.92 -28.52
N SER A 13 -9.20 -6.49 -29.47
CA SER A 13 -8.84 -6.45 -30.89
C SER A 13 -8.85 -5.03 -31.48
N GLU A 14 -9.67 -4.14 -30.94
CA GLU A 14 -9.67 -2.71 -31.29
C GLU A 14 -8.55 -1.97 -30.57
N THR A 15 -8.37 -2.18 -29.26
CA THR A 15 -7.29 -1.56 -28.48
C THR A 15 -5.92 -1.88 -29.05
N LYS A 16 -5.68 -3.15 -29.45
CA LYS A 16 -4.40 -3.60 -30.02
C LYS A 16 -4.00 -2.79 -31.26
N LYS A 17 -4.95 -2.33 -32.08
CA LYS A 17 -4.67 -1.53 -33.29
C LYS A 17 -4.06 -0.17 -32.97
N TYR A 18 -4.40 0.40 -31.81
CA TYR A 18 -3.92 1.71 -31.37
C TYR A 18 -2.83 1.64 -30.30
N ALA A 19 -2.47 0.43 -29.83
CA ALA A 19 -1.57 0.23 -28.70
C ALA A 19 -0.24 1.01 -28.87
N ARG A 20 0.41 0.86 -30.03
CA ARG A 20 1.67 1.54 -30.31
C ARG A 20 1.53 3.07 -30.37
N TYR A 21 0.49 3.58 -31.02
CA TYR A 21 0.20 5.02 -31.07
C TYR A 21 0.00 5.59 -29.66
N ILE A 22 -0.81 4.93 -28.82
CA ILE A 22 -1.06 5.35 -27.44
C ILE A 22 0.24 5.37 -26.63
N GLN A 23 1.10 4.36 -26.79
CA GLN A 23 2.40 4.33 -26.12
C GLN A 23 3.30 5.50 -26.57
N GLU A 24 3.44 5.73 -27.88
CA GLU A 24 4.24 6.84 -28.43
C GLU A 24 3.75 8.20 -27.94
N GLN A 25 2.43 8.43 -27.97
CA GLN A 25 1.86 9.67 -27.44
C GLN A 25 2.03 9.77 -25.93
N GLY A 26 1.87 8.67 -25.19
CA GLY A 26 2.07 8.65 -23.72
C GLY A 26 3.51 9.00 -23.31
N ILE A 27 4.52 8.60 -24.09
CA ILE A 27 5.92 9.02 -23.87
C ILE A 27 6.07 10.53 -24.04
N LYS A 28 5.52 11.09 -25.13
CA LYS A 28 5.52 12.54 -25.37
C LYS A 28 4.80 13.32 -24.27
N GLN A 29 3.68 12.80 -23.79
CA GLN A 29 2.91 13.38 -22.69
C GLN A 29 3.68 13.35 -21.36
N PHE A 30 4.43 12.27 -21.09
CA PHE A 30 5.32 12.23 -19.93
C PHE A 30 6.43 13.28 -20.03
N ILE A 31 7.11 13.39 -21.18
CA ILE A 31 8.17 14.39 -21.41
C ILE A 31 7.60 15.80 -21.19
N PHE A 32 6.41 16.07 -21.73
CA PHE A 32 5.68 17.31 -21.51
C PHE A 32 5.44 17.59 -20.03
N LEU A 33 4.84 16.65 -19.29
CA LEU A 33 4.60 16.77 -17.85
C LEU A 33 5.88 16.99 -17.05
N TYR A 34 6.93 16.22 -17.38
CA TYR A 34 8.22 16.32 -16.73
C TYR A 34 8.82 17.72 -16.93
N ASN A 35 8.93 18.20 -18.17
CA ASN A 35 9.49 19.52 -18.45
C ASN A 35 8.64 20.66 -17.86
N LYS A 36 7.32 20.50 -17.82
CA LYS A 36 6.40 21.48 -17.23
C LYS A 36 6.57 21.59 -15.70
N PHE A 37 6.88 20.49 -15.01
CA PHE A 37 6.84 20.44 -13.55
C PHE A 37 8.13 20.00 -12.84
N VAL A 38 9.23 19.76 -13.55
CA VAL A 38 10.52 19.34 -12.94
C VAL A 38 11.04 20.37 -11.92
N SER A 39 10.81 21.65 -12.17
CA SER A 39 11.18 22.76 -11.28
C SER A 39 10.16 23.04 -10.17
N ARG A 40 9.02 22.32 -10.14
CA ARG A 40 7.95 22.55 -9.16
C ARG A 40 8.41 22.20 -7.76
N MET A 41 8.36 23.20 -6.88
CA MET A 41 8.67 23.08 -5.46
C MET A 41 7.40 23.18 -4.61
N LYS A 42 7.37 22.46 -3.49
CA LYS A 42 6.32 22.53 -2.45
C LYS A 42 6.96 22.71 -1.09
N SER A 43 6.42 23.65 -0.31
CA SER A 43 6.88 23.95 1.05
C SER A 43 6.17 23.11 2.12
N LYS A 44 4.96 22.62 1.83
CA LYS A 44 4.12 21.84 2.74
C LYS A 44 4.12 20.35 2.34
N LEU A 45 4.36 19.47 3.33
CA LEU A 45 4.14 18.04 3.19
C LEU A 45 2.65 17.73 3.38
N LYS A 46 2.01 17.23 2.33
CA LYS A 46 0.60 16.82 2.32
C LYS A 46 0.53 15.31 2.12
N PHE A 47 -0.45 14.65 2.73
CA PHE A 47 -0.66 13.21 2.56
C PHE A 47 -2.14 12.85 2.65
N GLY A 48 -2.49 11.66 2.17
CA GLY A 48 -3.84 11.09 2.29
C GLY A 48 -3.77 9.57 2.29
N ASP A 49 -4.73 8.96 2.96
CA ASP A 49 -5.00 7.53 2.86
C ASP A 49 -6.12 7.25 1.84
N GLU A 50 -6.02 6.09 1.21
CA GLU A 50 -7.05 5.45 0.38
C GLU A 50 -7.44 4.17 1.15
N ILE A 51 -8.69 4.11 1.64
CA ILE A 51 -9.22 2.97 2.40
C ILE A 51 -10.37 2.31 1.64
N GLU A 52 -10.28 1.01 1.44
CA GLU A 52 -11.27 0.23 0.69
C GLU A 52 -12.19 -0.54 1.67
N TYR A 53 -13.50 -0.48 1.44
CA TYR A 53 -14.53 -1.14 2.25
C TYR A 53 -15.14 -2.30 1.47
N THR A 54 -15.32 -3.44 2.13
CA THR A 54 -16.09 -4.59 1.64
C THR A 54 -17.48 -4.55 2.26
N LEU A 55 -18.52 -4.54 1.41
CA LEU A 55 -19.91 -4.55 1.81
C LEU A 55 -20.38 -5.99 2.09
N VAL A 56 -20.88 -6.23 3.30
CA VAL A 56 -21.30 -7.57 3.74
C VAL A 56 -22.74 -7.53 4.23
N ARG A 57 -23.55 -8.50 3.79
CA ARG A 57 -24.89 -8.79 4.27
C ARG A 57 -24.87 -10.05 5.11
N PHE A 58 -25.53 -10.01 6.27
CA PHE A 58 -25.89 -11.23 7.01
C PHE A 58 -27.32 -11.62 6.65
N ASP A 59 -27.50 -12.77 6.03
CA ASP A 59 -28.81 -13.25 5.64
C ASP A 59 -29.70 -13.50 6.88
N PRO A 60 -30.90 -12.92 6.96
CA PRO A 60 -31.73 -13.00 8.17
C PRO A 60 -32.34 -14.39 8.40
N HIS A 61 -32.32 -15.28 7.41
CA HIS A 61 -32.88 -16.63 7.52
C HIS A 61 -31.81 -17.67 7.84
N SER A 62 -30.75 -17.73 7.06
CA SER A 62 -29.64 -18.68 7.21
C SER A 62 -28.55 -18.19 8.16
N GLY A 63 -28.46 -16.88 8.39
CA GLY A 63 -27.35 -16.25 9.11
C GLY A 63 -26.06 -16.16 8.31
N HIS A 64 -26.01 -16.65 7.06
CA HIS A 64 -24.81 -16.65 6.24
C HIS A 64 -24.33 -15.23 5.93
N ALA A 65 -23.01 -15.03 5.95
CA ALA A 65 -22.39 -13.79 5.47
C ALA A 65 -22.20 -13.86 3.94
N GLN A 66 -22.66 -12.84 3.23
CA GLN A 66 -22.58 -12.70 1.78
C GLN A 66 -22.05 -11.32 1.41
N LEU A 67 -21.40 -11.19 0.27
CA LEU A 67 -20.96 -9.90 -0.28
C LEU A 67 -22.14 -9.17 -0.91
N LEU A 68 -22.44 -7.97 -0.43
CA LEU A 68 -23.55 -7.16 -0.91
C LEU A 68 -23.16 -6.45 -2.21
N LEU A 69 -23.82 -6.79 -3.32
CA LEU A 69 -23.62 -6.18 -4.63
C LEU A 69 -24.44 -4.88 -4.71
N ALA A 70 -23.91 -3.78 -4.18
CA ALA A 70 -24.62 -2.50 -4.10
C ALA A 70 -23.71 -1.27 -4.24
N ALA A 71 -22.43 -1.44 -4.55
CA ALA A 71 -21.47 -0.35 -4.59
C ALA A 71 -21.90 0.77 -5.55
N SER A 72 -22.36 0.41 -6.74
CA SER A 72 -22.82 1.36 -7.75
C SER A 72 -24.03 2.17 -7.25
N ASP A 73 -25.04 1.49 -6.73
CA ASP A 73 -26.26 2.14 -6.20
C ASP A 73 -25.99 3.01 -4.97
N LEU A 74 -24.99 2.66 -4.15
CA LEU A 74 -24.61 3.41 -2.96
C LEU A 74 -23.78 4.65 -3.32
N LEU A 75 -22.85 4.54 -4.27
CA LEU A 75 -22.00 5.66 -4.69
C LEU A 75 -22.83 6.85 -5.21
N ASP A 76 -23.95 6.60 -5.87
CA ASP A 76 -24.88 7.64 -6.32
C ASP A 76 -25.61 8.35 -5.16
N LYS A 77 -25.70 7.71 -3.99
CA LYS A 77 -26.44 8.20 -2.82
C LYS A 77 -25.54 8.79 -1.75
N LEU A 78 -24.26 8.41 -1.71
CA LEU A 78 -23.34 8.83 -0.67
C LEU A 78 -23.02 10.32 -0.80
N PRO A 79 -23.18 11.12 0.27
CA PRO A 79 -22.84 12.53 0.24
C PRO A 79 -21.32 12.72 0.13
N HIS A 80 -20.92 13.77 -0.59
CA HIS A 80 -19.50 14.14 -0.76
C HIS A 80 -18.94 15.00 0.39
N TYR A 81 -19.67 15.09 1.51
CA TYR A 81 -19.31 15.89 2.67
C TYR A 81 -19.74 15.18 3.96
N GLU A 82 -18.99 15.38 5.02
CA GLU A 82 -19.37 15.06 6.39
C GLU A 82 -20.44 16.05 6.92
N GLU A 83 -21.12 15.70 8.02
CA GLU A 83 -22.11 16.59 8.68
C GLU A 83 -21.52 17.95 9.10
N ASN A 84 -20.22 18.00 9.41
CA ASN A 84 -19.50 19.23 9.75
C ASN A 84 -19.00 20.02 8.52
N GLY A 85 -19.30 19.56 7.30
CA GLY A 85 -18.90 20.19 6.04
C GLY A 85 -17.53 19.78 5.48
N GLU A 86 -16.76 18.90 6.14
CA GLU A 86 -15.48 18.41 5.59
C GLU A 86 -15.75 17.48 4.38
N PRO A 87 -15.08 17.67 3.23
CA PRO A 87 -15.36 16.86 2.04
C PRO A 87 -14.89 15.41 2.23
N ILE A 88 -15.65 14.45 1.69
CA ILE A 88 -15.26 13.05 1.53
C ILE A 88 -15.32 12.71 0.04
N ILE A 89 -14.33 11.96 -0.43
CA ILE A 89 -14.34 11.44 -1.78
C ILE A 89 -14.63 9.94 -1.70
N TRP A 90 -15.72 9.54 -2.35
CA TRP A 90 -16.08 8.15 -2.56
C TRP A 90 -15.78 7.76 -4.01
N GLN A 91 -15.23 6.57 -4.22
CA GLN A 91 -14.86 6.07 -5.54
C GLN A 91 -15.28 4.61 -5.72
N PRO A 92 -15.62 4.20 -6.95
CA PRO A 92 -15.86 2.79 -7.26
C PRO A 92 -14.56 2.00 -7.25
N GLU A 93 -14.57 0.80 -6.69
CA GLU A 93 -13.49 -0.18 -6.88
C GLU A 93 -13.89 -1.29 -7.85
N TYR A 94 -12.98 -2.23 -8.13
CA TYR A 94 -13.21 -3.30 -9.11
C TYR A 94 -14.51 -4.08 -8.90
N ALA A 95 -14.85 -4.39 -7.65
CA ALA A 95 -15.98 -5.25 -7.34
C ALA A 95 -17.23 -4.45 -6.96
N GLU A 96 -18.39 -5.00 -7.28
CA GLU A 96 -19.70 -4.40 -6.96
C GLU A 96 -20.03 -4.44 -5.46
N TYR A 97 -19.20 -5.10 -4.66
CA TYR A 97 -19.24 -5.11 -3.20
C TYR A 97 -18.14 -4.27 -2.56
N MET A 98 -17.44 -3.42 -3.33
CA MET A 98 -16.34 -2.59 -2.83
C MET A 98 -16.56 -1.10 -3.08
N ILE A 99 -16.24 -0.29 -2.06
CA ILE A 99 -16.23 1.17 -2.15
C ILE A 99 -14.91 1.68 -1.57
N GLU A 100 -14.24 2.60 -2.25
CA GLU A 100 -13.05 3.29 -1.74
C GLU A 100 -13.44 4.66 -1.17
N GLY A 101 -12.95 4.98 0.03
CA GLY A 101 -13.12 6.28 0.67
C GLY A 101 -11.79 7.01 0.86
N LEU A 102 -11.76 8.30 0.59
CA LEU A 102 -10.60 9.17 0.80
C LEU A 102 -11.02 10.42 1.58
N PRO A 103 -10.11 11.04 2.36
CA PRO A 103 -10.34 12.39 2.85
C PRO A 103 -10.44 13.36 1.65
N GLY A 104 -11.44 14.22 1.64
CA GLY A 104 -11.65 15.17 0.52
C GLY A 104 -10.63 16.30 0.48
N SER A 105 -9.85 16.48 1.54
CA SER A 105 -8.65 17.31 1.54
C SER A 105 -7.48 16.52 2.14
N PRO A 106 -6.27 16.63 1.57
CA PRO A 106 -5.11 15.96 2.12
C PRO A 106 -4.78 16.53 3.51
N PHE A 107 -4.34 15.66 4.41
CA PHE A 107 -3.92 16.03 5.76
C PHE A 107 -2.69 16.94 5.75
N GLY A 108 -2.59 17.74 6.81
CA GLY A 108 -1.52 18.73 7.01
C GLY A 108 -0.17 18.13 7.43
N GLN A 109 0.84 19.00 7.48
CA GLN A 109 2.22 18.61 7.75
C GLN A 109 2.57 18.42 9.23
N PHE A 110 1.75 18.88 10.17
CA PHE A 110 2.08 18.88 11.60
C PHE A 110 1.69 17.57 12.29
N LEU A 111 2.27 17.30 13.48
CA LEU A 111 1.91 16.12 14.25
C LEU A 111 0.42 16.08 14.64
N ASN A 112 -0.23 17.24 14.79
CA ASN A 112 -1.67 17.29 15.06
C ASN A 112 -2.51 16.68 13.93
N ALA A 113 -2.02 16.66 12.69
CA ALA A 113 -2.72 16.00 11.59
C ALA A 113 -2.81 14.47 11.78
N PHE A 114 -2.00 13.86 12.65
CA PHE A 114 -2.06 12.44 12.94
C PHE A 114 -3.21 12.08 13.90
N THR A 115 -3.71 13.05 14.67
CA THR A 115 -4.89 12.83 15.53
C THR A 115 -6.20 12.81 14.73
N SER A 116 -6.20 13.33 13.49
CA SER A 116 -7.40 13.34 12.63
C SER A 116 -7.55 12.10 11.75
N ILE A 117 -6.50 11.30 11.55
CA ILE A 117 -6.53 10.15 10.61
C ILE A 117 -7.61 9.14 11.03
N GLN A 118 -7.53 8.62 12.26
CA GLN A 118 -8.50 7.65 12.77
C GLN A 118 -9.92 8.24 12.77
N ARG A 119 -10.08 9.49 13.22
CA ARG A 119 -11.39 10.16 13.21
C ARG A 119 -11.98 10.26 11.79
N SER A 120 -11.16 10.63 10.80
CA SER A 120 -11.59 10.70 9.39
C SER A 120 -11.96 9.33 8.83
N MET A 121 -11.26 8.26 9.21
CA MET A 121 -11.65 6.89 8.85
C MET A 121 -13.00 6.51 9.46
N SER A 122 -13.18 6.76 10.77
CA SER A 122 -14.42 6.42 11.48
C SER A 122 -15.63 7.18 10.93
N LYS A 123 -15.49 8.47 10.63
CA LYS A 123 -16.57 9.25 10.02
C LYS A 123 -16.95 8.77 8.62
N ARG A 124 -15.96 8.41 7.79
CA ARG A 124 -16.23 7.78 6.47
C ARG A 124 -17.02 6.49 6.65
N ARG A 125 -16.64 5.63 7.60
CA ARG A 125 -17.37 4.39 7.91
C ARG A 125 -18.78 4.66 8.41
N GLU A 126 -18.96 5.57 9.37
CA GLU A 126 -20.27 5.95 9.92
C GLU A 126 -21.20 6.46 8.82
N GLN A 127 -20.69 7.30 7.91
CA GLN A 127 -21.44 7.78 6.75
C GLN A 127 -21.80 6.65 5.78
N LEU A 128 -20.87 5.74 5.48
CA LEU A 128 -21.16 4.61 4.61
C LEU A 128 -22.22 3.69 5.24
N GLU A 129 -22.06 3.33 6.51
CA GLU A 129 -22.98 2.44 7.23
C GLU A 129 -24.38 3.03 7.38
N SER A 130 -24.53 4.35 7.52
CA SER A 130 -25.85 4.99 7.61
C SER A 130 -26.68 4.91 6.33
N HIS A 131 -26.04 4.57 5.20
CA HIS A 131 -26.70 4.38 3.90
C HIS A 131 -26.90 2.90 3.54
N LEU A 132 -26.42 1.97 4.38
CA LEU A 132 -26.59 0.54 4.14
C LEU A 132 -27.98 0.04 4.56
N PRO A 133 -28.53 -0.98 3.86
CA PRO A 133 -29.74 -1.65 4.31
C PRO A 133 -29.56 -2.32 5.68
N GLU A 134 -30.67 -2.57 6.37
CA GLU A 134 -30.67 -3.35 7.62
C GLU A 134 -30.03 -4.74 7.40
N GLY A 135 -29.27 -5.20 8.40
CA GLY A 135 -28.53 -6.48 8.32
C GLY A 135 -27.27 -6.43 7.44
N CYS A 136 -26.90 -5.26 6.92
CA CYS A 136 -25.67 -5.05 6.14
C CYS A 136 -24.65 -4.20 6.93
N CYS A 137 -23.37 -4.36 6.61
CA CYS A 137 -22.27 -3.63 7.23
C CYS A 137 -21.11 -3.38 6.25
N ALA A 138 -20.21 -2.46 6.61
CA ALA A 138 -19.00 -2.18 5.86
C ALA A 138 -17.76 -2.63 6.65
N LEU A 139 -17.06 -3.65 6.16
CA LEU A 139 -15.85 -4.17 6.78
C LEU A 139 -14.59 -3.69 6.05
N THR A 140 -13.52 -3.43 6.80
CA THR A 140 -12.18 -3.24 6.24
C THR A 140 -11.39 -4.54 6.36
N ILE A 141 -11.78 -5.53 5.57
CA ILE A 141 -11.08 -6.83 5.45
C ILE A 141 -10.30 -6.84 4.15
N SER A 142 -9.09 -7.41 4.14
CA SER A 142 -8.34 -7.54 2.89
C SER A 142 -8.91 -8.61 1.95
N MET A 143 -9.51 -9.67 2.48
CA MET A 143 -9.99 -10.78 1.67
C MET A 143 -11.20 -11.45 2.33
N PHE A 144 -12.27 -11.65 1.56
CA PHE A 144 -13.45 -12.38 2.02
C PHE A 144 -13.19 -13.90 1.94
N PRO A 145 -13.23 -14.66 3.05
CA PRO A 145 -12.75 -16.06 3.08
C PRO A 145 -13.45 -17.01 2.11
N ARG A 146 -14.73 -16.77 1.82
CA ARG A 146 -15.55 -17.57 0.91
C ARG A 146 -15.77 -16.93 -0.47
N LEU A 147 -14.89 -16.01 -0.88
CA LEU A 147 -14.99 -15.38 -2.20
C LEU A 147 -15.00 -16.44 -3.31
N GLY A 148 -16.01 -16.42 -4.19
CA GLY A 148 -16.16 -17.42 -5.26
C GLY A 148 -16.71 -18.79 -4.84
N CYS A 149 -17.18 -18.95 -3.60
CA CYS A 149 -17.98 -20.12 -3.21
C CYS A 149 -19.43 -19.98 -3.70
N PRO A 150 -20.22 -21.07 -3.77
CA PRO A 150 -21.66 -20.95 -3.96
C PRO A 150 -22.29 -19.99 -2.95
N ASP A 151 -23.21 -19.16 -3.42
CA ASP A 151 -24.00 -18.22 -2.62
C ASP A 151 -23.18 -17.11 -1.90
N PHE A 152 -21.97 -16.80 -2.38
CA PHE A 152 -21.11 -15.80 -1.75
C PHE A 152 -21.54 -14.35 -1.96
N THR A 153 -22.49 -14.07 -2.86
CA THR A 153 -22.99 -12.72 -3.15
C THR A 153 -24.47 -12.57 -2.81
N TYR A 154 -24.90 -11.35 -2.54
CA TYR A 154 -26.30 -10.96 -2.49
C TYR A 154 -26.56 -9.77 -3.43
N PRO A 155 -27.51 -9.88 -4.39
CA PRO A 155 -28.22 -11.10 -4.77
C PRO A 155 -27.28 -12.24 -5.20
N SER A 156 -27.78 -13.47 -5.12
CA SER A 156 -27.00 -14.66 -5.46
C SER A 156 -26.96 -14.84 -6.98
N TYR A 157 -25.76 -15.02 -7.55
CA TYR A 157 -25.56 -15.21 -8.99
C TYR A 157 -24.72 -16.45 -9.27
N ILE A 158 -25.05 -17.14 -10.36
CA ILE A 158 -24.31 -18.31 -10.83
C ILE A 158 -23.28 -17.85 -11.85
N PRO A 159 -21.98 -18.20 -11.69
CA PRO A 159 -20.95 -17.85 -12.66
C PRO A 159 -21.20 -18.53 -14.01
N ASN A 160 -20.90 -17.83 -15.10
CA ASN A 160 -21.04 -18.35 -16.46
C ASN A 160 -19.64 -18.51 -17.10
N PRO A 161 -19.14 -19.74 -17.30
CA PRO A 161 -17.82 -19.98 -17.88
C PRO A 161 -17.77 -19.81 -19.42
N ARG A 162 -18.92 -19.71 -20.10
CA ARG A 162 -18.98 -19.57 -21.57
C ARG A 162 -19.00 -18.10 -22.01
N GLU A 163 -19.67 -17.26 -21.25
CA GLU A 163 -19.95 -15.86 -21.60
C GLU A 163 -19.45 -14.88 -20.54
N GLY A 164 -19.60 -13.58 -20.82
CA GLY A 164 -19.17 -12.52 -19.92
C GLY A 164 -17.67 -12.17 -19.98
N PRO A 165 -17.27 -11.15 -19.21
CA PRO A 165 -15.90 -10.64 -19.21
C PRO A 165 -14.89 -11.64 -18.63
N SER A 166 -15.17 -12.23 -17.47
CA SER A 166 -14.25 -13.15 -16.77
C SER A 166 -14.26 -14.56 -17.37
N ARG A 167 -15.43 -15.08 -17.77
CA ARG A 167 -15.64 -16.51 -18.09
C ARG A 167 -15.18 -17.44 -16.97
N SER A 168 -15.29 -16.97 -15.73
CA SER A 168 -14.84 -17.69 -14.54
C SER A 168 -15.74 -18.86 -14.21
N LEU A 169 -15.16 -19.89 -13.60
CA LEU A 169 -15.89 -21.01 -12.98
C LEU A 169 -16.57 -20.62 -11.66
N PHE A 170 -16.15 -19.51 -11.05
CA PHE A 170 -16.46 -19.19 -9.65
C PHE A 170 -16.98 -17.77 -9.43
N PHE A 171 -16.58 -16.82 -10.29
CA PHE A 171 -16.81 -15.40 -10.11
C PHE A 171 -17.83 -14.85 -11.13
N PRO A 172 -19.07 -14.56 -10.72
CA PRO A 172 -20.12 -14.07 -11.62
C PRO A 172 -19.82 -12.66 -12.15
N THR A 173 -20.43 -12.31 -13.27
CA THR A 173 -20.20 -11.00 -13.92
C THR A 173 -20.72 -9.85 -13.07
N GLU A 174 -21.80 -10.10 -12.36
CA GLU A 174 -22.52 -9.18 -11.49
C GLU A 174 -21.69 -8.77 -10.27
N ALA A 175 -20.70 -9.57 -9.89
CA ALA A 175 -19.76 -9.24 -8.82
C ALA A 175 -18.67 -8.24 -9.27
N ILE A 176 -18.51 -7.99 -10.56
CA ILE A 176 -17.66 -6.91 -11.09
C ILE A 176 -18.48 -5.61 -11.04
N ASN A 177 -17.86 -4.48 -10.75
CA ASN A 177 -18.54 -3.19 -10.69
C ASN A 177 -19.40 -2.91 -11.94
N GLN A 178 -20.65 -2.49 -11.71
CA GLN A 178 -21.70 -2.34 -12.73
C GLN A 178 -21.81 -0.91 -13.28
N SER A 179 -21.47 0.11 -12.48
CA SER A 179 -21.58 1.52 -12.87
C SER A 179 -20.49 1.96 -13.83
N HIS A 180 -19.26 1.45 -13.69
CA HIS A 180 -18.12 1.95 -14.46
C HIS A 180 -17.59 0.93 -15.50
N PRO A 181 -17.64 1.23 -16.81
CA PRO A 181 -17.32 0.26 -17.88
C PRO A 181 -15.87 -0.22 -17.90
N ARG A 182 -14.97 0.53 -17.25
CA ARG A 182 -13.53 0.20 -17.10
C ARG A 182 -13.29 -1.21 -16.52
N PHE A 183 -14.02 -1.63 -15.49
CA PHE A 183 -13.67 -2.84 -14.74
C PHE A 183 -13.99 -4.14 -15.50
N GLN A 184 -15.16 -4.19 -16.16
CA GLN A 184 -15.49 -5.29 -17.06
C GLN A 184 -14.57 -5.30 -18.30
N THR A 185 -14.20 -4.12 -18.81
CA THR A 185 -13.26 -3.97 -19.93
C THR A 185 -11.88 -4.49 -19.59
N LEU A 186 -11.34 -4.11 -18.42
CA LEU A 186 -10.08 -4.64 -17.88
C LEU A 186 -10.10 -6.17 -17.83
N THR A 187 -11.13 -6.74 -17.20
CA THR A 187 -11.27 -8.19 -17.04
C THR A 187 -11.28 -8.90 -18.39
N ARG A 188 -12.09 -8.43 -19.34
CA ARG A 188 -12.18 -9.00 -20.68
C ARG A 188 -10.88 -8.87 -21.45
N ASN A 189 -10.29 -7.67 -21.48
CA ASN A 189 -9.14 -7.38 -22.32
C ASN A 189 -7.87 -8.05 -21.81
N ILE A 190 -7.67 -8.17 -20.49
CA ILE A 190 -6.57 -8.96 -19.90
C ILE A 190 -6.66 -10.42 -20.35
N ARG A 191 -7.84 -11.05 -20.20
CA ARG A 191 -8.06 -12.44 -20.64
C ARG A 191 -7.83 -12.62 -22.14
N GLN A 192 -8.37 -11.71 -22.95
CA GLN A 192 -8.22 -11.79 -24.41
C GLN A 192 -6.78 -11.53 -24.87
N ARG A 193 -6.06 -10.60 -24.23
CA ARG A 193 -4.65 -10.34 -24.49
C ARG A 193 -3.79 -11.55 -24.13
N ARG A 194 -3.98 -12.10 -22.92
CA ARG A 194 -3.27 -13.28 -22.43
C ARG A 194 -3.48 -14.49 -23.33
N GLY A 195 -4.64 -14.59 -23.98
CA GLY A 195 -5.06 -15.74 -24.79
C GLY A 195 -5.66 -16.88 -23.95
N SER A 196 -5.70 -16.72 -22.63
CA SER A 196 -6.25 -17.66 -21.66
C SER A 196 -6.87 -16.89 -20.49
N LYS A 197 -7.61 -17.58 -19.60
CA LYS A 197 -7.92 -17.03 -18.28
C LYS A 197 -6.63 -16.75 -17.52
N VAL A 198 -6.70 -15.84 -16.56
CA VAL A 198 -5.67 -15.77 -15.51
C VAL A 198 -5.72 -17.06 -14.69
N ALA A 199 -4.58 -17.48 -14.15
CA ALA A 199 -4.47 -18.69 -13.36
C ALA A 199 -3.71 -18.38 -12.08
N ILE A 200 -4.38 -18.58 -10.95
CA ILE A 200 -3.86 -18.29 -9.62
C ILE A 200 -3.91 -19.59 -8.83
N ASN A 201 -2.78 -19.96 -8.23
CA ASN A 201 -2.65 -21.19 -7.46
C ASN A 201 -1.93 -20.86 -6.15
N PRO A 202 -2.59 -20.28 -5.13
CA PRO A 202 -2.04 -20.21 -3.78
C PRO A 202 -1.94 -21.61 -3.15
N PRO A 203 -0.88 -21.88 -2.37
CA PRO A 203 -0.74 -23.16 -1.69
C PRO A 203 -1.82 -23.32 -0.63
N ILE A 204 -2.43 -24.51 -0.57
CA ILE A 204 -3.42 -24.83 0.46
C ILE A 204 -2.73 -25.00 1.82
N PHE A 205 -3.36 -24.51 2.89
CA PHE A 205 -2.94 -24.85 4.24
C PHE A 205 -3.06 -26.36 4.45
N ARG A 206 -2.03 -27.00 5.02
CA ARG A 206 -2.03 -28.44 5.28
C ARG A 206 -2.26 -28.71 6.76
N ASP A 207 -3.47 -29.11 7.07
CA ASP A 207 -3.86 -29.57 8.40
C ASP A 207 -3.96 -31.11 8.44
N VAL A 208 -4.41 -31.66 9.57
CA VAL A 208 -4.43 -33.09 9.88
C VAL A 208 -5.21 -33.89 8.83
N ASN A 209 -6.39 -33.41 8.44
CA ASN A 209 -7.32 -34.06 7.52
C ASN A 209 -7.34 -33.43 6.12
N THR A 210 -6.44 -32.50 5.81
CA THR A 210 -6.29 -32.00 4.44
C THR A 210 -5.84 -33.15 3.53
N PRO A 211 -6.52 -33.43 2.40
CA PRO A 211 -6.13 -34.49 1.48
C PRO A 211 -4.66 -34.37 1.02
N LYS A 212 -3.99 -35.51 0.79
CA LYS A 212 -2.58 -35.58 0.38
C LYS A 212 -2.42 -36.55 -0.82
N PRO A 213 -2.20 -36.06 -2.05
CA PRO A 213 -2.21 -34.65 -2.43
C PRO A 213 -3.62 -34.05 -2.30
N PHE A 214 -3.71 -32.74 -2.09
CA PHE A 214 -4.95 -32.01 -2.30
C PHE A 214 -5.15 -31.83 -3.81
N LEU A 215 -6.26 -32.37 -4.32
CA LEU A 215 -6.66 -32.28 -5.72
C LEU A 215 -8.08 -31.75 -5.78
N GLU A 216 -8.30 -30.74 -6.61
CA GLU A 216 -9.64 -30.25 -6.87
C GLU A 216 -10.27 -30.98 -8.06
N ASP A 217 -11.42 -31.60 -7.84
CA ASP A 217 -12.27 -32.05 -8.93
C ASP A 217 -13.11 -30.89 -9.43
N LEU A 218 -12.71 -30.33 -10.58
CA LEU A 218 -13.40 -29.23 -11.24
C LEU A 218 -14.25 -29.71 -12.42
N SER A 219 -14.33 -31.02 -12.67
CA SER A 219 -15.01 -31.60 -13.84
C SER A 219 -16.49 -31.25 -13.91
N GLN A 220 -17.13 -31.05 -12.76
CA GLN A 220 -18.56 -30.70 -12.65
C GLN A 220 -18.84 -29.20 -12.93
N LEU A 221 -17.81 -28.36 -12.94
CA LEU A 221 -17.96 -26.91 -13.12
C LEU A 221 -17.75 -26.46 -14.58
N HIS A 222 -17.41 -27.40 -15.46
CA HIS A 222 -17.39 -27.19 -16.89
C HIS A 222 -18.12 -28.34 -17.61
N ASP A 223 -18.65 -28.08 -18.79
CA ASP A 223 -19.43 -29.05 -19.58
C ASP A 223 -18.57 -30.15 -20.26
N GLY A 224 -17.32 -30.33 -19.81
CA GLY A 224 -16.36 -31.24 -20.43
C GLY A 224 -15.84 -30.81 -21.82
N THR A 225 -16.34 -29.73 -22.42
CA THR A 225 -15.96 -29.30 -23.79
C THR A 225 -14.75 -28.39 -23.84
N ASP A 226 -14.44 -27.70 -22.73
CA ASP A 226 -13.23 -26.88 -22.58
C ASP A 226 -12.22 -27.56 -21.63
N VAL A 227 -11.37 -28.41 -22.20
CA VAL A 227 -10.27 -29.09 -21.48
C VAL A 227 -9.25 -28.07 -20.93
N SER A 228 -9.21 -26.84 -21.46
CA SER A 228 -8.32 -25.77 -20.99
C SER A 228 -8.84 -25.01 -19.77
N ALA A 229 -10.11 -25.20 -19.38
CA ALA A 229 -10.72 -24.45 -18.29
C ALA A 229 -10.09 -24.74 -16.91
N THR A 230 -9.45 -25.91 -16.76
CA THR A 230 -8.94 -26.47 -15.49
C THR A 230 -7.50 -26.99 -15.57
N CYS A 231 -6.85 -26.92 -16.75
CA CYS A 231 -5.51 -27.47 -16.98
C CYS A 231 -4.40 -26.80 -16.15
N ASP A 232 -4.64 -25.56 -15.70
CA ASP A 232 -3.69 -24.78 -14.93
C ASP A 232 -3.79 -25.00 -13.40
N SER A 233 -4.74 -25.83 -12.95
CA SER A 233 -4.85 -26.22 -11.53
C SER A 233 -3.65 -27.09 -11.13
N LYS A 234 -3.13 -26.87 -9.92
CA LYS A 234 -1.95 -27.59 -9.40
C LYS A 234 -2.29 -28.43 -8.18
N PRO A 235 -1.71 -29.64 -8.03
CA PRO A 235 -1.78 -30.37 -6.77
C PRO A 235 -1.31 -29.51 -5.60
N ASP A 236 -1.96 -29.65 -4.44
CA ASP A 236 -1.67 -28.92 -3.21
C ASP A 236 -1.85 -27.40 -3.28
N HIS A 237 -2.64 -26.92 -4.24
CA HIS A 237 -3.01 -25.51 -4.38
C HIS A 237 -4.51 -25.36 -4.58
N VAL A 238 -5.05 -24.22 -4.14
CA VAL A 238 -6.42 -23.81 -4.46
C VAL A 238 -6.40 -23.09 -5.81
N TYR A 239 -7.24 -23.49 -6.76
CA TYR A 239 -7.31 -22.88 -8.08
C TYR A 239 -8.31 -21.73 -8.13
N LEU A 240 -7.89 -20.61 -8.71
CA LEU A 240 -8.70 -19.41 -8.95
C LEU A 240 -8.42 -18.88 -10.36
N ASP A 241 -9.44 -18.36 -11.05
CA ASP A 241 -9.39 -18.14 -12.50
C ASP A 241 -9.92 -16.78 -12.99
N ALA A 242 -10.07 -15.81 -12.08
CA ALA A 242 -10.68 -14.51 -12.37
C ALA A 242 -9.93 -13.34 -11.73
N MET A 243 -9.99 -12.19 -12.40
CA MET A 243 -9.44 -10.92 -11.89
C MET A 243 -10.01 -10.53 -10.52
N GLY A 244 -11.28 -10.86 -10.26
CA GLY A 244 -11.94 -10.59 -8.98
C GLY A 244 -11.36 -11.31 -7.77
N PHE A 245 -10.63 -12.41 -7.95
CA PHE A 245 -9.91 -13.04 -6.84
C PHE A 245 -8.69 -12.25 -6.36
N GLY A 246 -8.26 -11.26 -7.16
CA GLY A 246 -7.22 -10.32 -6.77
C GLY A 246 -7.77 -8.92 -6.55
N MET A 247 -8.33 -8.31 -7.58
CA MET A 247 -8.84 -6.93 -7.50
C MET A 247 -10.15 -6.81 -6.70
N GLY A 248 -10.81 -7.92 -6.37
CA GLY A 248 -11.88 -7.97 -5.37
C GLY A 248 -11.38 -8.13 -3.92
N CYS A 249 -10.06 -8.10 -3.71
CA CYS A 249 -9.44 -7.94 -2.39
C CYS A 249 -9.24 -6.46 -2.10
N SER A 250 -9.19 -6.09 -0.82
CA SER A 250 -9.09 -4.70 -0.39
C SER A 250 -7.73 -4.35 0.24
N CYS A 251 -7.34 -3.08 0.19
CA CYS A 251 -6.08 -2.59 0.75
C CYS A 251 -6.10 -1.18 1.35
N LEU A 252 -5.02 -0.88 2.07
CA LEU A 252 -4.73 0.43 2.61
C LEU A 252 -3.57 1.04 1.82
N GLN A 253 -3.81 2.16 1.15
CA GLN A 253 -2.78 2.86 0.38
C GLN A 253 -2.52 4.24 1.00
N VAL A 254 -1.28 4.68 0.93
CA VAL A 254 -0.88 5.99 1.48
C VAL A 254 -0.13 6.77 0.42
N THR A 255 -0.69 7.92 0.03
CA THR A 255 -0.05 8.85 -0.91
C THR A 255 0.46 10.06 -0.16
N PHE A 256 1.72 10.44 -0.39
CA PHE A 256 2.27 11.68 0.16
C PHE A 256 3.04 12.47 -0.90
N GLN A 257 2.93 13.80 -0.78
CA GLN A 257 3.56 14.78 -1.63
C GLN A 257 4.96 15.13 -1.10
N ALA A 258 5.96 15.00 -1.96
CA ALA A 258 7.31 15.44 -1.68
C ALA A 258 7.50 16.93 -2.00
N CYS A 259 8.58 17.53 -1.52
CA CYS A 259 8.89 18.93 -1.82
C CYS A 259 9.25 19.16 -3.29
N CYS A 260 9.83 18.18 -3.97
CA CYS A 260 10.23 18.26 -5.37
C CYS A 260 10.46 16.86 -5.97
N VAL A 261 10.76 16.80 -7.26
CA VAL A 261 11.03 15.55 -7.99
C VAL A 261 12.18 14.74 -7.36
N VAL A 262 13.23 15.40 -6.87
CA VAL A 262 14.39 14.73 -6.28
C VAL A 262 14.02 14.05 -4.96
N GLU A 263 13.30 14.75 -4.08
CA GLU A 263 12.83 14.19 -2.82
C GLU A 263 11.82 13.06 -3.05
N ALA A 264 10.93 13.20 -4.04
CA ALA A 264 10.00 12.13 -4.43
C ALA A 264 10.75 10.85 -4.86
N ARG A 265 11.80 10.97 -5.69
CA ARG A 265 12.61 9.84 -6.12
C ARG A 265 13.36 9.18 -4.96
N ILE A 266 13.91 9.97 -4.03
CA ILE A 266 14.54 9.43 -2.82
C ILE A 266 13.53 8.67 -1.98
N LEU A 267 12.36 9.26 -1.71
CA LEU A 267 11.33 8.61 -0.90
C LEU A 267 10.80 7.34 -1.56
N TYR A 268 10.59 7.35 -2.89
CA TYR A 268 10.23 6.17 -3.65
C TYR A 268 11.21 5.04 -3.37
N ASP A 269 12.52 5.28 -3.61
CA ASP A 269 13.54 4.25 -3.45
C ASP A 269 13.66 3.75 -2.01
N GLN A 270 13.68 4.65 -1.04
CA GLN A 270 13.85 4.29 0.38
C GLN A 270 12.68 3.43 0.89
N LEU A 271 11.46 3.68 0.41
CA LEU A 271 10.27 2.98 0.85
C LEU A 271 10.00 1.68 0.08
N VAL A 272 10.58 1.49 -1.11
CA VAL A 272 10.59 0.17 -1.78
C VAL A 272 11.14 -0.91 -0.85
N THR A 273 12.18 -0.61 -0.08
CA THR A 273 12.77 -1.52 0.91
C THR A 273 11.85 -1.83 2.11
N MET A 274 10.87 -0.98 2.37
CA MET A 274 9.89 -1.16 3.45
C MET A 274 8.64 -1.91 3.02
N CYS A 275 8.37 -2.01 1.71
CA CYS A 275 7.24 -2.74 1.15
C CYS A 275 7.05 -4.16 1.72
N PRO A 276 8.05 -5.07 1.68
CA PRO A 276 7.88 -6.42 2.21
C PRO A 276 7.71 -6.45 3.73
N ILE A 277 8.37 -5.55 4.45
CA ILE A 277 8.35 -5.47 5.91
C ILE A 277 6.94 -5.09 6.40
N VAL A 278 6.35 -4.04 5.82
CA VAL A 278 4.99 -3.60 6.15
C VAL A 278 3.96 -4.61 5.68
N MET A 279 4.16 -5.26 4.53
CA MET A 279 3.27 -6.33 4.07
C MET A 279 3.20 -7.48 5.09
N ALA A 280 4.35 -7.98 5.55
CA ALA A 280 4.38 -9.03 6.58
C ALA A 280 3.73 -8.58 7.91
N LEU A 281 3.99 -7.34 8.37
CA LEU A 281 3.40 -6.79 9.59
C LEU A 281 1.87 -6.60 9.52
N SER A 282 1.35 -6.33 8.32
CA SER A 282 -0.06 -6.05 8.09
C SER A 282 -0.88 -7.27 7.66
N ALA A 283 -0.23 -8.38 7.28
CA ALA A 283 -0.84 -9.66 6.90
C ALA A 283 -2.29 -9.89 7.39
N ALA A 284 -3.24 -9.99 6.47
CA ALA A 284 -4.68 -10.10 6.78
C ALA A 284 -5.46 -11.04 5.84
N SER A 285 -4.79 -11.88 5.05
CA SER A 285 -5.42 -12.65 3.97
C SER A 285 -5.14 -14.16 4.05
N PRO A 286 -5.69 -14.89 5.05
CA PRO A 286 -5.33 -16.30 5.29
C PRO A 286 -6.22 -17.32 4.58
N ALA A 287 -7.33 -16.91 3.97
CA ALA A 287 -8.34 -17.81 3.41
C ALA A 287 -9.05 -17.22 2.19
N ILE A 288 -9.30 -18.04 1.17
CA ILE A 288 -10.06 -17.66 -0.02
C ILE A 288 -10.80 -18.89 -0.58
N ARG A 289 -11.91 -18.66 -1.29
CA ARG A 289 -12.71 -19.72 -1.92
C ARG A 289 -13.09 -20.87 -0.96
N GLY A 290 -13.26 -20.52 0.32
CA GLY A 290 -13.63 -21.49 1.35
C GLY A 290 -12.49 -22.40 1.78
N TYR A 291 -11.24 -22.02 1.56
CA TYR A 291 -10.05 -22.77 1.98
C TYR A 291 -9.07 -21.88 2.75
N LEU A 292 -8.46 -22.42 3.81
CA LEU A 292 -7.26 -21.86 4.42
C LEU A 292 -6.07 -21.99 3.46
N LEU A 293 -5.27 -20.93 3.35
CA LEU A 293 -4.06 -20.86 2.52
C LEU A 293 -2.79 -20.97 3.37
N ASP A 294 -1.68 -21.45 2.79
CA ASP A 294 -0.35 -21.42 3.42
C ASP A 294 0.41 -20.10 3.15
N THR A 295 -0.35 -19.03 2.92
CA THR A 295 0.08 -17.65 2.74
C THR A 295 -0.81 -16.73 3.56
N ASP A 296 -0.29 -15.55 3.95
CA ASP A 296 -1.02 -14.60 4.81
C ASP A 296 -1.29 -13.23 4.17
N CYS A 297 -0.83 -13.00 2.93
CA CYS A 297 -0.92 -11.71 2.24
C CYS A 297 -1.54 -11.86 0.84
N ARG A 298 -2.30 -10.86 0.38
CA ARG A 298 -3.00 -10.89 -0.92
C ARG A 298 -2.09 -10.70 -2.14
N TRP A 299 -0.86 -10.19 -1.97
CA TRP A 299 -0.01 -9.69 -3.06
C TRP A 299 0.18 -10.68 -4.23
N GLY A 300 0.48 -11.94 -3.92
CA GLY A 300 0.65 -12.98 -4.94
C GLY A 300 -0.64 -13.30 -5.70
N LEU A 301 -1.80 -13.20 -5.04
CA LEU A 301 -3.11 -13.37 -5.66
C LEU A 301 -3.40 -12.24 -6.64
N ILE A 302 -3.26 -10.99 -6.20
CA ILE A 302 -3.54 -9.82 -7.06
C ILE A 302 -2.58 -9.76 -8.23
N SER A 303 -1.29 -10.04 -8.01
CA SER A 303 -0.29 -10.08 -9.07
C SER A 303 -0.69 -11.02 -10.22
N ALA A 304 -1.14 -12.24 -9.88
CA ALA A 304 -1.58 -13.22 -10.85
C ALA A 304 -2.96 -12.92 -11.46
N ALA A 305 -3.85 -12.26 -10.71
CA ALA A 305 -5.22 -11.95 -11.14
C ALA A 305 -5.30 -10.93 -12.30
N VAL A 306 -4.25 -10.14 -12.51
CA VAL A 306 -4.15 -9.18 -13.62
C VAL A 306 -2.90 -9.39 -14.49
N ASP A 307 -2.32 -10.58 -14.42
CA ASP A 307 -1.20 -10.95 -15.28
C ASP A 307 -1.71 -11.19 -16.71
N ASP A 308 -1.49 -10.21 -17.57
CA ASP A 308 -1.92 -10.23 -18.97
C ASP A 308 -0.85 -10.79 -19.91
N ARG A 309 0.28 -11.29 -19.40
CA ARG A 309 1.40 -11.77 -20.21
C ARG A 309 1.00 -12.96 -21.07
N THR A 310 1.30 -12.88 -22.37
CA THR A 310 1.17 -14.02 -23.28
C THR A 310 2.13 -15.16 -22.90
N GLU A 311 2.01 -16.31 -23.54
CA GLU A 311 3.01 -17.39 -23.39
C GLU A 311 4.41 -16.98 -23.85
N GLU A 312 4.51 -16.13 -24.89
CA GLU A 312 5.78 -15.57 -25.37
C GLU A 312 6.41 -14.65 -24.32
N GLU A 313 5.61 -13.74 -23.75
CA GLU A 313 6.07 -12.81 -22.72
C GLU A 313 6.44 -13.51 -21.41
N ARG A 314 5.84 -14.67 -21.13
CA ARG A 314 6.23 -15.55 -20.00
C ARG A 314 7.46 -16.41 -20.30
N GLY A 315 7.98 -16.39 -21.53
CA GLY A 315 9.11 -17.22 -21.95
C GLY A 315 8.76 -18.70 -22.15
N LEU A 316 7.48 -19.04 -22.23
CA LEU A 316 7.01 -20.41 -22.49
C LEU A 316 7.05 -20.76 -23.98
N LYS A 317 6.99 -19.74 -24.84
CA LYS A 317 7.16 -19.85 -26.30
C LYS A 317 8.20 -18.83 -26.79
N PRO A 318 8.91 -19.09 -27.91
CA PRO A 318 9.80 -18.11 -28.51
C PRO A 318 9.04 -16.86 -28.97
N LEU A 319 9.67 -15.68 -28.87
CA LEU A 319 9.10 -14.42 -29.36
C LEU A 319 8.87 -14.47 -30.88
N ARG A 320 7.64 -14.18 -31.30
CA ARG A 320 7.24 -14.00 -32.71
C ARG A 320 6.35 -12.78 -32.88
N GLU A 321 5.35 -12.66 -32.01
CA GLU A 321 4.37 -11.56 -32.03
C GLU A 321 4.69 -10.50 -30.96
N ASN A 322 5.22 -10.91 -29.80
CA ASN A 322 5.58 -10.02 -28.71
C ASN A 322 7.04 -9.54 -28.83
N LYS A 323 7.33 -8.31 -28.37
CA LYS A 323 8.68 -7.71 -28.43
C LYS A 323 9.60 -8.14 -27.28
N PHE A 324 9.04 -8.55 -26.14
CA PHE A 324 9.78 -8.73 -24.89
C PHE A 324 9.38 -10.01 -24.15
N VAL A 325 10.36 -10.65 -23.49
CA VAL A 325 10.10 -11.58 -22.38
C VAL A 325 10.06 -10.75 -21.10
N LEU A 326 8.94 -10.81 -20.36
CA LEU A 326 8.65 -9.96 -19.21
C LEU A 326 8.65 -10.81 -17.93
N PRO A 327 9.58 -10.59 -16.99
CA PRO A 327 9.76 -11.48 -15.83
C PRO A 327 8.61 -11.40 -14.82
N LYS A 328 7.97 -10.23 -14.73
CA LYS A 328 6.94 -9.89 -13.74
C LYS A 328 5.59 -9.61 -14.39
N SER A 329 4.51 -9.80 -13.63
CA SER A 329 3.20 -9.27 -14.01
C SER A 329 3.24 -7.73 -14.06
N ARG A 330 2.25 -7.11 -14.70
CA ARG A 330 2.08 -5.64 -14.62
C ARG A 330 1.64 -5.17 -13.23
N TYR A 331 1.11 -6.08 -12.42
CA TYR A 331 0.98 -5.92 -10.97
C TYR A 331 2.08 -6.72 -10.29
N ASP A 332 3.12 -6.06 -9.77
CA ASP A 332 4.21 -6.74 -9.09
C ASP A 332 5.09 -5.75 -8.32
N THR A 333 6.14 -6.23 -7.66
CA THR A 333 7.12 -5.39 -6.97
C THR A 333 7.80 -4.42 -7.95
N VAL A 334 8.31 -3.29 -7.41
CA VAL A 334 9.08 -2.33 -8.20
C VAL A 334 10.28 -3.02 -8.90
N SER A 335 10.50 -2.65 -10.17
CA SER A 335 11.57 -3.23 -11.00
C SER A 335 12.91 -2.50 -10.94
N SER A 336 12.92 -1.24 -10.51
CA SER A 336 14.14 -0.41 -10.48
C SER A 336 13.98 0.77 -9.53
N TYR A 337 15.06 1.10 -8.84
CA TYR A 337 15.24 2.39 -8.20
C TYR A 337 15.39 3.51 -9.23
N ILE A 338 14.88 4.69 -8.87
CA ILE A 338 14.80 5.84 -9.75
C ILE A 338 15.61 7.04 -9.24
N SER A 339 16.20 7.02 -8.05
CA SER A 339 17.11 8.08 -7.59
C SER A 339 18.58 7.76 -7.89
N LEU A 340 19.42 8.80 -7.97
CA LEU A 340 20.88 8.63 -8.12
C LEU A 340 21.49 7.77 -7.01
N MET A 341 20.94 7.81 -5.79
CA MET A 341 21.40 6.99 -4.67
C MET A 341 21.09 5.50 -4.87
N GLY A 342 19.99 5.20 -5.56
CA GLY A 342 19.54 3.84 -5.86
C GLY A 342 20.22 3.18 -7.05
N ALA A 343 20.90 3.97 -7.91
CA ALA A 343 21.49 3.48 -9.15
C ALA A 343 22.38 2.24 -8.98
N ALA A 344 23.26 2.25 -7.98
CA ALA A 344 24.17 1.13 -7.73
C ALA A 344 23.44 -0.14 -7.26
N TYR A 345 22.21 -0.03 -6.74
CA TYR A 345 21.42 -1.13 -6.21
C TYR A 345 20.46 -1.74 -7.25
N ASN A 346 20.43 -1.21 -8.48
CA ASN A 346 19.70 -1.80 -9.60
C ASN A 346 20.51 -2.97 -10.19
N ASP A 347 20.45 -4.12 -9.52
CA ASP A 347 21.22 -5.33 -9.87
C ASP A 347 20.44 -6.34 -10.72
N VAL A 348 19.16 -6.07 -10.99
CA VAL A 348 18.31 -6.87 -11.88
C VAL A 348 18.26 -6.20 -13.26
N PRO A 349 18.52 -6.93 -14.36
CA PRO A 349 18.37 -6.39 -15.71
C PRO A 349 16.95 -5.89 -15.96
N LEU A 350 16.81 -4.60 -16.30
CA LEU A 350 15.53 -3.99 -16.60
C LEU A 350 15.21 -4.13 -18.10
N VAL A 351 14.05 -4.70 -18.41
CA VAL A 351 13.53 -4.80 -19.78
C VAL A 351 12.79 -3.51 -20.13
N TYR A 352 13.17 -2.82 -21.19
CA TYR A 352 12.50 -1.59 -21.62
C TYR A 352 12.63 -1.38 -23.13
N ASP A 353 11.73 -0.57 -23.71
CA ASP A 353 11.81 -0.21 -25.13
C ASP A 353 12.92 0.83 -25.36
N GLN A 354 13.90 0.49 -26.19
CA GLN A 354 15.05 1.35 -26.50
C GLN A 354 14.65 2.63 -27.24
N GLU A 355 13.58 2.58 -28.06
CA GLU A 355 13.11 3.75 -28.80
C GLU A 355 12.48 4.76 -27.84
N PHE A 356 11.61 4.30 -26.94
CA PHE A 356 11.02 5.14 -25.90
C PHE A 356 12.06 5.67 -24.92
N TYR A 357 13.02 4.84 -24.53
CA TYR A 357 14.14 5.28 -23.71
C TYR A 357 14.93 6.41 -24.40
N LYS A 358 15.25 6.27 -25.69
CA LYS A 358 15.94 7.31 -26.45
C LYS A 358 15.12 8.60 -26.53
N GLU A 359 13.83 8.50 -26.81
CA GLU A 359 12.93 9.67 -26.87
C GLU A 359 12.86 10.41 -25.52
N LEU A 360 12.83 9.67 -24.40
CA LEU A 360 12.87 10.25 -23.04
C LEU A 360 14.18 10.97 -22.77
N ILE A 361 15.33 10.38 -23.14
CA ILE A 361 16.65 11.00 -22.99
C ILE A 361 16.75 12.28 -23.83
N ASP A 362 16.38 12.20 -25.11
CA ASP A 362 16.42 13.33 -26.04
C ASP A 362 15.45 14.45 -25.58
N GLY A 363 14.37 14.08 -24.88
CA GLY A 363 13.41 14.99 -24.23
C GLY A 363 13.86 15.61 -22.90
N GLY A 364 15.07 15.28 -22.41
CA GLY A 364 15.68 15.86 -21.21
C GLY A 364 15.42 15.10 -19.90
N VAL A 365 14.84 13.90 -19.96
CA VAL A 365 14.66 13.03 -18.79
C VAL A 365 15.98 12.30 -18.50
N ASP A 366 16.42 12.24 -17.25
CA ASP A 366 17.66 11.54 -16.91
C ASP A 366 17.53 10.01 -17.02
N HIS A 367 18.67 9.34 -17.20
CA HIS A 367 18.75 7.90 -17.50
C HIS A 367 17.91 6.99 -16.60
N LEU A 368 17.95 7.19 -15.28
CA LEU A 368 17.26 6.27 -14.34
C LEU A 368 15.74 6.42 -14.45
N LEU A 369 15.26 7.66 -14.56
CA LEU A 369 13.84 7.92 -14.72
C LEU A 369 13.37 7.54 -16.13
N ALA A 370 14.19 7.76 -17.16
CA ALA A 370 13.91 7.36 -18.52
C ALA A 370 13.78 5.83 -18.66
N GLN A 371 14.69 5.07 -18.05
CA GLN A 371 14.61 3.60 -18.01
C GLN A 371 13.34 3.12 -17.29
N HIS A 372 13.02 3.71 -16.14
CA HIS A 372 11.81 3.37 -15.40
C HIS A 372 10.54 3.58 -16.24
N VAL A 373 10.39 4.76 -16.86
CA VAL A 373 9.20 5.06 -17.68
C VAL A 373 9.17 4.17 -18.92
N ALA A 374 10.29 3.99 -19.63
CA ALA A 374 10.36 3.09 -20.78
C ALA A 374 10.02 1.63 -20.41
N HIS A 375 10.34 1.19 -19.19
CA HIS A 375 9.94 -0.13 -18.68
C HIS A 375 8.42 -0.24 -18.50
N LEU A 376 7.77 0.77 -17.91
CA LEU A 376 6.30 0.77 -17.76
C LEU A 376 5.60 0.66 -19.13
N PHE A 377 6.18 1.30 -20.15
CA PHE A 377 5.70 1.30 -21.54
C PHE A 377 6.06 0.04 -22.35
N THR A 378 6.68 -0.97 -21.73
CA THR A 378 6.69 -2.33 -22.30
C THR A 378 5.31 -2.97 -22.27
N ARG A 379 4.40 -2.46 -21.42
CA ARG A 379 3.01 -2.91 -21.33
C ARG A 379 2.16 -2.21 -22.36
N GLU A 380 1.25 -2.97 -22.95
CA GLU A 380 0.22 -2.43 -23.83
C GLU A 380 -0.94 -1.83 -22.99
N PRO A 381 -1.64 -0.81 -23.53
CA PRO A 381 -2.84 -0.30 -22.91
C PRO A 381 -3.93 -1.37 -22.96
N ILE A 382 -4.67 -1.54 -21.85
CA ILE A 382 -5.68 -2.60 -21.71
C ILE A 382 -7.12 -2.07 -21.55
N SER A 383 -7.29 -0.78 -21.31
CA SER A 383 -8.61 -0.15 -21.10
C SER A 383 -8.57 1.23 -21.70
N VAL A 384 -9.11 1.37 -22.92
CA VAL A 384 -9.12 2.62 -23.69
C VAL A 384 -10.54 2.89 -24.14
N PHE A 385 -10.98 4.15 -24.04
CA PHE A 385 -12.28 4.60 -24.54
C PHE A 385 -12.14 5.16 -25.95
N LYS A 386 -13.12 4.88 -26.82
CA LYS A 386 -13.12 5.26 -28.24
C LYS A 386 -12.91 6.76 -28.44
N GLU A 387 -13.52 7.57 -27.58
CA GLU A 387 -13.48 9.04 -27.59
C GLU A 387 -12.10 9.60 -27.20
N ARG A 388 -11.29 8.80 -26.51
CA ARG A 388 -9.99 9.18 -25.96
C ARG A 388 -8.83 8.44 -26.64
N VAL A 389 -9.06 7.86 -27.83
CA VAL A 389 -8.02 7.17 -28.61
C VAL A 389 -7.04 8.15 -29.24
N LEU A 390 -7.55 9.25 -29.79
CA LEU A 390 -6.74 10.29 -30.43
C LEU A 390 -6.53 11.44 -29.45
N VAL A 391 -5.35 12.05 -29.52
CA VAL A 391 -5.06 13.28 -28.77
C VAL A 391 -5.97 14.40 -29.28
N PRO A 392 -6.77 15.06 -28.42
CA PRO A 392 -7.61 16.18 -28.84
C PRO A 392 -6.80 17.37 -29.34
N GLU A 393 -7.28 18.04 -30.39
CA GLU A 393 -6.61 19.23 -30.93
C GLU A 393 -6.77 20.43 -29.99
N GLY A 394 -5.67 21.12 -29.69
CA GLY A 394 -5.69 22.35 -28.89
C GLY A 394 -5.82 22.16 -27.38
N GLU A 395 -5.81 20.93 -26.87
CA GLU A 395 -5.92 20.63 -25.44
C GLU A 395 -4.61 20.05 -24.87
N GLU A 396 -4.29 20.39 -23.62
CA GLU A 396 -3.28 19.64 -22.87
C GLU A 396 -3.85 18.30 -22.43
N PHE A 397 -3.28 17.21 -22.95
CA PHE A 397 -3.84 15.87 -22.80
C PHE A 397 -2.78 14.89 -22.29
N VAL A 398 -3.06 14.17 -21.19
CA VAL A 398 -2.12 13.24 -20.54
C VAL A 398 -2.69 11.85 -20.29
N GLU A 399 -3.88 11.57 -20.84
CA GLU A 399 -4.58 10.31 -20.55
C GLU A 399 -3.87 9.09 -21.12
N HIS A 400 -3.06 9.22 -22.20
CA HIS A 400 -2.31 8.09 -22.72
C HIS A 400 -1.16 7.69 -21.79
N PHE A 401 -0.48 8.67 -21.18
CA PHE A 401 0.46 8.39 -20.10
C PHE A 401 -0.24 7.72 -18.91
N GLU A 402 -1.35 8.30 -18.44
CA GLU A 402 -2.09 7.75 -17.31
C GLU A 402 -2.69 6.36 -17.60
N ASN A 403 -2.99 6.02 -18.85
CA ASN A 403 -3.46 4.70 -19.25
C ASN A 403 -2.45 3.62 -18.87
N ILE A 404 -1.18 3.84 -19.22
CA ILE A 404 -0.08 2.92 -18.93
C ILE A 404 0.31 2.99 -17.46
N GLN A 405 0.47 4.20 -16.92
CA GLN A 405 0.88 4.43 -15.53
C GLN A 405 -0.11 3.83 -14.52
N SER A 406 -1.41 4.08 -14.69
CA SER A 406 -2.43 3.60 -13.76
C SER A 406 -2.65 2.09 -13.80
N THR A 407 -2.14 1.41 -14.84
CA THR A 407 -2.29 -0.04 -15.07
C THR A 407 -0.97 -0.78 -14.95
N ASN A 408 0.09 -0.10 -14.50
CA ASN A 408 1.23 -0.71 -13.86
C ASN A 408 1.05 -0.53 -12.34
N TRP A 409 0.71 -1.62 -11.65
CA TRP A 409 0.38 -1.61 -10.23
C TRP A 409 1.54 -2.13 -9.41
N GLN A 410 2.45 -1.23 -9.04
CA GLN A 410 3.66 -1.62 -8.31
C GLN A 410 3.52 -1.48 -6.79
N SER A 411 4.51 -1.98 -6.03
CA SER A 411 4.57 -1.81 -4.58
C SER A 411 4.78 -0.34 -4.15
N MET A 412 5.51 0.43 -4.97
CA MET A 412 5.53 1.89 -4.89
C MET A 412 5.12 2.47 -6.24
N ARG A 413 4.40 3.59 -6.24
CA ARG A 413 4.11 4.33 -7.46
C ARG A 413 4.66 5.74 -7.37
N PHE A 414 5.44 6.13 -8.38
CA PHE A 414 5.92 7.50 -8.57
C PHE A 414 4.90 8.26 -9.41
N LYS A 415 4.31 9.34 -8.87
CA LYS A 415 3.16 10.03 -9.47
C LYS A 415 3.56 11.45 -9.89
N PRO A 416 3.63 11.74 -11.20
CA PRO A 416 3.78 13.10 -11.69
C PRO A 416 2.64 14.01 -11.18
N PRO A 417 2.86 15.34 -11.17
CA PRO A 417 1.79 16.29 -10.93
C PRO A 417 0.68 16.16 -11.99
N PRO A 418 -0.60 16.16 -11.60
CA PRO A 418 -1.68 16.24 -12.57
C PRO A 418 -1.74 17.63 -13.20
N LEU A 419 -2.25 17.69 -14.44
CA LEU A 419 -2.57 18.96 -15.10
C LEU A 419 -3.54 19.79 -14.25
N ASP A 420 -3.49 21.10 -14.42
CA ASP A 420 -4.41 22.09 -13.81
C ASP A 420 -4.58 21.98 -12.28
N SER A 421 -3.51 21.56 -11.59
CA SER A 421 -3.52 21.43 -10.14
C SER A 421 -2.29 22.06 -9.50
N ASN A 422 -2.45 22.48 -8.23
CA ASN A 422 -1.35 22.88 -7.36
C ASN A 422 -0.65 21.68 -6.70
N ILE A 423 -0.94 20.44 -7.12
CA ILE A 423 -0.36 19.22 -6.54
C ILE A 423 1.09 19.05 -7.02
N GLY A 424 1.98 18.60 -6.12
CA GLY A 424 3.38 18.33 -6.40
C GLY A 424 3.67 16.90 -6.87
N TRP A 425 4.96 16.56 -6.93
CA TRP A 425 5.42 15.19 -7.15
C TRP A 425 5.04 14.34 -5.93
N ARG A 426 4.44 13.18 -6.18
CA ARG A 426 3.93 12.30 -5.12
C ARG A 426 4.53 10.90 -5.25
N VAL A 427 4.53 10.19 -4.14
CA VAL A 427 4.74 8.75 -4.12
C VAL A 427 3.62 8.09 -3.34
N GLU A 428 3.29 6.87 -3.71
CA GLU A 428 2.18 6.10 -3.15
C GLU A 428 2.70 4.73 -2.69
N PHE A 429 2.47 4.43 -1.42
CA PHE A 429 2.81 3.17 -0.75
C PHE A 429 1.59 2.25 -0.74
N ARG A 430 1.73 1.05 -1.32
CA ARG A 430 0.60 0.19 -1.76
C ARG A 430 0.51 -1.24 -1.16
N PRO A 431 1.55 -1.84 -0.54
CA PRO A 431 1.47 -3.23 -0.11
C PRO A 431 0.60 -3.49 1.12
N THR A 432 0.28 -2.48 1.93
CA THR A 432 -0.36 -2.64 3.23
C THR A 432 -1.72 -3.34 3.09
N GLU A 433 -1.90 -4.43 3.84
CA GLU A 433 -3.19 -5.09 3.99
C GLU A 433 -4.11 -4.23 4.87
N LEU A 434 -5.43 -4.33 4.68
CA LEU A 434 -6.40 -3.68 5.55
C LEU A 434 -6.51 -4.39 6.89
N GLN A 435 -6.79 -3.58 7.90
CA GLN A 435 -7.00 -4.03 9.26
C GLN A 435 -8.46 -3.83 9.67
N LEU A 436 -8.93 -4.61 10.65
CA LEU A 436 -10.33 -4.62 11.05
C LEU A 436 -10.78 -3.28 11.65
N THR A 437 -9.89 -2.58 12.34
CA THR A 437 -10.23 -1.33 13.03
C THR A 437 -9.58 -0.11 12.40
N ASP A 438 -10.27 1.04 12.48
CA ASP A 438 -9.72 2.34 12.07
C ASP A 438 -8.46 2.71 12.89
N PHE A 439 -8.36 2.25 14.14
CA PHE A 439 -7.16 2.39 14.98
C PHE A 439 -5.94 1.72 14.34
N GLU A 440 -6.07 0.46 13.91
CA GLU A 440 -4.98 -0.27 13.29
C GLU A 440 -4.60 0.35 11.93
N ASN A 441 -5.58 0.68 11.09
CA ASN A 441 -5.33 1.33 9.81
C ASN A 441 -4.62 2.69 10.01
N ALA A 442 -5.10 3.53 10.93
CA ALA A 442 -4.45 4.79 11.28
C ALA A 442 -3.03 4.59 11.83
N ALA A 443 -2.77 3.50 12.55
CA ALA A 443 -1.44 3.18 13.05
C ALA A 443 -0.44 2.87 11.92
N PHE A 444 -0.84 2.09 10.91
CA PHE A 444 -0.02 1.84 9.73
C PHE A 444 0.23 3.11 8.91
N VAL A 445 -0.81 3.91 8.65
CA VAL A 445 -0.68 5.21 7.98
C VAL A 445 0.32 6.11 8.75
N THR A 446 0.14 6.23 10.07
CA THR A 446 1.00 7.03 10.94
C THR A 446 2.45 6.57 10.87
N PHE A 447 2.71 5.27 10.95
CA PHE A 447 4.06 4.73 10.87
C PHE A 447 4.73 5.04 9.52
N ILE A 448 4.07 4.78 8.40
CA ILE A 448 4.63 5.00 7.05
C ILE A 448 5.01 6.47 6.86
N LEU A 449 4.15 7.39 7.31
CA LEU A 449 4.38 8.83 7.21
C LEU A 449 5.48 9.33 8.14
N LEU A 450 5.51 8.87 9.39
CA LEU A 450 6.57 9.26 10.31
C LEU A 450 7.91 8.66 9.87
N LEU A 451 7.92 7.46 9.30
CA LEU A 451 9.11 6.86 8.73
C LEU A 451 9.63 7.66 7.55
N SER A 452 8.79 8.09 6.61
CA SER A 452 9.22 8.92 5.48
C SER A 452 9.84 10.24 5.95
N ARG A 453 9.25 10.88 6.96
CA ARG A 453 9.80 12.10 7.58
C ARG A 453 11.12 11.82 8.32
N THR A 454 11.21 10.69 9.01
CA THR A 454 12.41 10.27 9.74
C THR A 454 13.55 9.98 8.76
N ILE A 455 13.27 9.31 7.63
CA ILE A 455 14.23 9.08 6.54
C ILE A 455 14.82 10.41 6.05
N LEU A 456 13.98 11.38 5.74
CA LEU A 456 14.43 12.69 5.26
C LEU A 456 15.19 13.48 6.33
N ARG A 457 14.68 13.47 7.57
CA ARG A 457 15.24 14.26 8.67
C ARG A 457 16.60 13.73 9.12
N LEU A 458 16.72 12.41 9.27
CA LEU A 458 17.93 11.75 9.72
C LEU A 458 18.84 11.30 8.57
N LYS A 459 18.43 11.53 7.32
CA LYS A 459 19.13 11.10 6.10
C LYS A 459 19.45 9.60 6.11
N LEU A 460 18.43 8.82 6.47
CA LEU A 460 18.53 7.37 6.49
C LEU A 460 18.75 6.84 5.08
N ASN A 461 19.50 5.75 4.99
CA ASN A 461 19.71 4.98 3.77
C ASN A 461 19.35 3.52 4.04
N LEU A 462 18.18 3.12 3.57
CA LEU A 462 17.62 1.79 3.71
C LEU A 462 17.92 0.91 2.49
N LEU A 463 18.53 1.45 1.42
CA LEU A 463 18.67 0.79 0.14
C LEU A 463 19.48 -0.51 0.24
N ILE A 464 18.96 -1.54 -0.41
CA ILE A 464 19.58 -2.85 -0.66
C ILE A 464 19.37 -3.19 -2.14
N PRO A 465 20.05 -4.17 -2.71
CA PRO A 465 19.83 -4.55 -4.12
C PRO A 465 18.37 -4.93 -4.40
N ILE A 466 17.85 -4.58 -5.59
CA ILE A 466 16.46 -4.88 -5.99
C ILE A 466 16.18 -6.39 -5.94
N SER A 467 17.15 -7.23 -6.31
CA SER A 467 17.00 -8.69 -6.19
C SER A 467 16.66 -9.14 -4.77
N LYS A 468 17.20 -8.46 -3.76
CA LYS A 468 16.93 -8.74 -2.34
C LYS A 468 15.59 -8.19 -1.85
N VAL A 469 15.11 -7.11 -2.46
CA VAL A 469 13.72 -6.65 -2.25
C VAL A 469 12.73 -7.68 -2.81
N ASP A 470 13.01 -8.28 -3.97
CA ASP A 470 12.16 -9.32 -4.55
C ASP A 470 12.15 -10.60 -3.70
N GLU A 471 13.30 -11.05 -3.22
CA GLU A 471 13.39 -12.18 -2.25
C GLU A 471 12.62 -11.88 -0.96
N ASN A 472 12.67 -10.64 -0.47
CA ASN A 472 11.90 -10.22 0.70
C ASN A 472 10.40 -10.22 0.45
N MET A 473 9.94 -9.79 -0.74
CA MET A 473 8.52 -9.81 -1.09
C MET A 473 8.00 -11.24 -1.19
N ALA A 474 8.78 -12.17 -1.76
CA ALA A 474 8.48 -13.60 -1.76
C ALA A 474 8.48 -14.22 -0.34
N THR A 475 9.26 -13.67 0.59
CA THR A 475 9.26 -14.11 1.98
C THR A 475 8.04 -13.57 2.75
N ALA A 476 7.69 -12.30 2.54
CA ALA A 476 6.60 -11.62 3.23
C ALA A 476 5.21 -12.23 2.98
N VAL A 477 4.99 -12.89 1.84
CA VAL A 477 3.71 -13.54 1.54
C VAL A 477 3.49 -14.86 2.29
N LYS A 478 4.58 -15.49 2.80
CA LYS A 478 4.51 -16.80 3.45
C LYS A 478 3.73 -16.70 4.76
N ARG A 479 3.09 -17.80 5.16
CA ARG A 479 2.41 -17.90 6.45
C ARG A 479 3.36 -17.59 7.61
N ASP A 480 2.89 -16.76 8.54
CA ASP A 480 3.57 -16.30 9.75
C ASP A 480 4.95 -15.67 9.49
N ALA A 481 5.14 -15.05 8.31
CA ALA A 481 6.42 -14.46 7.91
C ALA A 481 6.88 -13.34 8.88
N VAL A 482 5.95 -12.65 9.54
CA VAL A 482 6.29 -11.61 10.53
C VAL A 482 7.07 -12.16 11.73
N ARG A 483 6.80 -13.40 12.16
CA ARG A 483 7.45 -14.04 13.31
C ARG A 483 8.58 -14.97 12.91
N THR A 484 8.45 -15.63 11.76
CA THR A 484 9.36 -16.72 11.35
C THR A 484 10.26 -16.35 10.17
N GLY A 485 9.95 -15.30 9.44
CA GLY A 485 10.68 -14.88 8.25
C GLY A 485 11.97 -14.13 8.57
N MET A 486 12.97 -14.34 7.73
CA MET A 486 14.21 -13.56 7.69
C MET A 486 14.20 -12.69 6.45
N PHE A 487 14.53 -11.41 6.62
CA PHE A 487 14.49 -10.40 5.57
C PHE A 487 15.86 -9.76 5.40
N TYR A 488 16.28 -9.56 4.16
CA TYR A 488 17.45 -8.76 3.86
C TYR A 488 17.16 -7.30 4.21
N PHE A 489 17.97 -6.71 5.07
CA PHE A 489 17.83 -5.33 5.46
C PHE A 489 19.18 -4.65 5.60
N ARG A 490 19.19 -3.33 5.51
CA ARG A 490 20.41 -2.53 5.61
C ARG A 490 21.16 -2.81 6.91
N GLN A 491 22.47 -3.02 6.82
CA GLN A 491 23.32 -3.16 8.00
C GLN A 491 23.31 -1.88 8.86
N GLY A 492 23.26 -2.04 10.18
CA GLY A 492 23.08 -0.95 11.14
C GLY A 492 24.09 0.20 10.99
N HIS A 493 25.38 -0.12 10.84
CA HIS A 493 26.44 0.89 10.69
C HIS A 493 26.40 1.66 9.35
N ARG A 494 25.57 1.20 8.40
CA ARG A 494 25.38 1.82 7.07
C ARG A 494 24.02 2.52 6.92
N LEU A 495 23.27 2.66 8.02
CA LEU A 495 21.90 3.21 8.03
C LEU A 495 21.82 4.71 7.76
N THR A 496 22.91 5.47 7.94
CA THR A 496 22.93 6.90 7.60
C THR A 496 23.98 7.23 6.58
N THR A 497 23.68 8.24 5.78
CA THR A 497 24.67 8.93 4.95
C THR A 497 25.40 9.98 5.79
N VAL A 498 26.46 9.60 6.51
CA VAL A 498 27.21 10.55 7.35
C VAL A 498 28.08 11.46 6.48
N VAL A 499 27.95 12.78 6.65
CA VAL A 499 28.85 13.80 6.09
C VAL A 499 29.83 14.23 7.18
N LYS A 500 31.10 13.83 7.11
CA LYS A 500 32.18 14.48 7.88
C LYS A 500 32.90 15.49 6.99
N ARG A 501 32.83 16.78 7.35
CA ARG A 501 33.68 17.82 6.76
C ARG A 501 35.06 17.76 7.41
N PHE A 502 36.10 17.45 6.64
CA PHE A 502 37.48 17.67 7.08
C PHE A 502 37.92 19.09 6.71
N PHE A 503 38.50 19.83 7.66
CA PHE A 503 39.26 21.04 7.40
C PHE A 503 40.73 20.63 7.23
N ILE A 504 41.25 20.61 6.01
CA ILE A 504 42.69 20.48 5.80
C ILE A 504 43.27 21.89 5.82
N LEU A 505 44.04 22.19 6.86
CA LEU A 505 44.77 23.44 7.01
C LEU A 505 45.90 23.50 5.97
N LYS A 506 45.60 23.85 4.70
CA LYS A 506 46.49 24.49 3.68
C LYS A 506 46.12 24.32 2.19
N MET A 507 44.95 23.80 1.81
CA MET A 507 44.48 23.96 0.41
C MET A 507 43.00 24.35 0.38
N THR A 508 42.67 25.30 -0.50
CA THR A 508 41.33 25.88 -0.73
C THR A 508 40.31 24.90 -1.35
N THR A 509 40.60 23.61 -1.37
CA THR A 509 39.75 22.57 -1.96
C THR A 509 39.14 21.71 -0.85
N GLN A 510 37.82 21.81 -0.71
CA GLN A 510 37.05 21.01 0.24
C GLN A 510 36.90 19.59 -0.33
N ILE A 511 37.61 18.61 0.24
CA ILE A 511 37.44 17.19 -0.12
C ILE A 511 36.37 16.59 0.79
N ILE A 512 35.29 16.09 0.20
CA ILE A 512 34.24 15.34 0.89
C ILE A 512 34.60 13.86 0.80
N LEU A 513 34.96 13.26 1.94
CA LEU A 513 35.18 11.82 2.07
C LEU A 513 34.07 11.24 2.95
N TYR A 514 33.49 10.12 2.52
CA TYR A 514 32.38 9.44 3.17
C TYR A 514 32.93 8.27 3.98
N LEU A 515 32.66 8.22 5.29
CA LEU A 515 33.07 7.11 6.15
C LEU A 515 31.94 6.75 7.11
N ASP A 516 31.68 5.45 7.21
CA ASP A 516 30.66 4.82 8.05
C ASP A 516 30.96 5.01 9.56
N GLY A 517 29.94 5.40 10.33
CA GLY A 517 30.00 5.47 11.79
C GLY A 517 29.25 4.29 12.42
N THR A 518 29.64 3.87 13.63
CA THR A 518 28.91 2.80 14.35
C THR A 518 27.49 3.25 14.75
N PRO A 519 26.51 2.34 14.89
CA PRO A 519 25.13 2.67 15.28
C PRO A 519 25.02 3.51 16.57
N VAL A 520 25.93 3.29 17.52
CA VAL A 520 26.01 4.05 18.79
C VAL A 520 26.47 5.50 18.55
N GLN A 521 27.47 5.70 17.68
CA GLN A 521 27.91 7.05 17.29
C GLN A 521 26.85 7.79 16.47
N MET A 522 26.04 7.06 15.70
CA MET A 522 24.89 7.62 14.98
C MET A 522 23.80 8.09 15.95
N ALA A 523 23.50 7.30 16.99
CA ALA A 523 22.56 7.69 18.02
C ALA A 523 22.97 8.99 18.75
N GLU A 524 24.26 9.10 19.11
CA GLU A 524 24.82 10.29 19.74
C GLU A 524 24.89 11.51 18.80
N ALA A 525 25.12 11.30 17.50
CA ALA A 525 25.11 12.35 16.48
C ALA A 525 23.69 12.86 16.20
N CYS A 526 22.69 11.95 16.20
CA CYS A 526 21.27 12.28 16.10
C CYS A 526 20.82 13.23 17.21
N ALA A 527 21.31 13.01 18.44
CA ALA A 527 21.07 13.90 19.58
C ALA A 527 21.70 15.30 19.45
N LYS A 528 22.65 15.49 18.51
CA LYS A 528 23.44 16.73 18.31
C LYS A 528 23.02 17.57 17.09
N PHE A 529 21.96 17.20 16.34
CA PHE A 529 21.51 17.99 15.18
C PHE A 529 20.93 19.35 15.59
N GLY A 530 21.83 20.35 15.69
CA GLY A 530 21.52 21.77 15.72
C GLY A 530 20.86 22.25 14.42
N ARG A 531 19.90 23.16 14.58
CA ARG A 531 18.85 23.59 13.64
C ARG A 531 19.39 24.25 12.35
N LYS A 532 18.72 23.96 11.21
CA LYS A 532 18.32 24.92 10.14
C LYS A 532 17.39 24.29 9.08
N ARG A 533 16.34 23.61 9.52
CA ARG A 533 15.07 23.43 8.76
C ARG A 533 13.94 23.54 9.79
N THR A 534 13.15 24.60 9.67
CA THR A 534 11.96 24.83 10.50
C THR A 534 10.81 24.01 9.95
N TYR A 535 10.53 22.88 10.60
CA TYR A 535 9.21 22.24 10.56
C TYR A 535 8.32 22.98 11.60
N SER A 536 8.12 24.28 11.37
CA SER A 536 7.75 25.29 12.38
C SER A 536 6.30 25.21 12.90
N PHE A 537 6.18 25.46 14.21
CA PHE A 537 5.03 25.43 15.11
C PHE A 537 3.90 26.48 14.87
N GLY A 538 3.50 26.75 13.63
CA GLY A 538 2.41 27.70 13.33
C GLY A 538 1.08 27.01 13.03
N LEU A 539 -0.05 27.59 13.51
CA LEU A 539 -1.40 27.23 13.05
C LEU A 539 -1.57 27.54 11.55
N ASP A 540 -2.45 26.79 10.89
CA ASP A 540 -2.74 26.93 9.47
C ASP A 540 -3.25 28.35 9.13
N VAL A 541 -2.62 28.98 8.14
CA VAL A 541 -3.21 30.11 7.41
C VAL A 541 -3.91 29.54 6.17
N PRO A 542 -5.15 29.93 5.86
CA PRO A 542 -5.88 29.44 4.68
C PRO A 542 -5.11 29.70 3.38
N ASP A 543 -5.10 28.72 2.46
CA ASP A 543 -4.55 28.90 1.11
C ASP A 543 -5.43 29.96 0.39
N GLY A 544 -4.89 31.17 0.22
CA GLY A 544 -5.63 32.30 -0.39
C GLY A 544 -5.09 33.70 -0.06
N GLN A 545 -4.18 33.84 0.90
CA GLN A 545 -3.46 35.09 1.16
C GLN A 545 -1.95 34.83 1.14
N GLU A 546 -1.39 34.64 -0.06
CA GLU A 546 0.02 34.90 -0.27
C GLU A 546 0.21 36.42 -0.17
N SER A 547 0.61 36.90 1.01
CA SER A 547 1.17 38.24 1.14
C SER A 547 2.34 38.35 0.16
N ALA A 548 2.33 39.39 -0.67
CA ALA A 548 3.35 39.70 -1.65
C ALA A 548 4.75 39.34 -1.15
N GLU A 549 5.51 38.67 -2.02
CA GLU A 549 6.90 38.28 -1.83
C GLU A 549 7.68 39.34 -1.02
N PRO A 550 8.42 38.96 0.03
CA PRO A 550 9.44 39.84 0.53
C PRO A 550 10.48 39.97 -0.58
N SER A 551 10.52 41.13 -1.22
CA SER A 551 11.55 41.50 -2.18
C SER A 551 12.94 41.36 -1.53
N LEU A 552 13.53 40.17 -1.68
CA LEU A 552 14.94 39.92 -1.42
C LEU A 552 15.73 40.55 -2.56
N LYS A 553 15.86 41.87 -2.50
CA LYS A 553 16.89 42.59 -3.26
C LYS A 553 18.25 42.06 -2.78
N GLY A 554 18.92 41.29 -3.64
CA GLY A 554 20.36 41.08 -3.51
C GLY A 554 20.89 39.65 -3.52
N GLU A 555 20.08 38.64 -3.88
CA GLU A 555 20.64 37.32 -4.22
C GLU A 555 20.50 37.11 -5.74
N THR A 556 21.64 37.08 -6.41
CA THR A 556 21.76 36.66 -7.80
C THR A 556 21.09 35.30 -8.00
N PRO A 557 20.46 35.04 -9.16
CA PRO A 557 19.83 33.76 -9.42
C PRO A 557 20.88 32.68 -9.22
N HIS A 558 20.64 31.79 -8.25
CA HIS A 558 21.47 30.60 -8.07
C HIS A 558 21.47 29.84 -9.40
N SER A 559 22.55 30.00 -10.15
CA SER A 559 22.87 29.21 -11.33
C SER A 559 22.66 27.74 -10.95
N THR A 560 21.83 27.03 -11.72
CA THR A 560 21.82 25.57 -11.86
C THR A 560 22.29 24.83 -10.61
N LEU A 561 21.34 24.34 -9.79
CA LEU A 561 21.60 23.29 -8.81
C LEU A 561 22.46 22.21 -9.48
N LYS A 562 23.78 22.24 -9.23
CA LYS A 562 24.69 21.23 -9.75
C LYS A 562 24.19 19.90 -9.21
N PRO A 563 24.04 18.86 -10.06
CA PRO A 563 23.63 17.54 -9.60
C PRO A 563 24.56 17.13 -8.46
N TYR A 564 24.00 16.50 -7.42
CA TYR A 564 24.77 15.91 -6.33
C TYR A 564 25.87 15.03 -6.93
N CYS A 565 27.07 15.58 -7.10
CA CYS A 565 28.24 14.83 -7.49
C CYS A 565 28.64 14.04 -6.25
N LEU A 566 28.18 12.79 -6.17
CA LEU A 566 29.00 11.75 -5.57
C LEU A 566 30.32 11.83 -6.34
N THR A 567 31.38 12.24 -5.66
CA THR A 567 32.73 12.17 -6.22
C THR A 567 32.96 10.73 -6.68
N ASN A 568 33.41 10.54 -7.92
CA ASN A 568 33.57 9.24 -8.61
C ASN A 568 34.50 8.22 -7.90
N ASP A 569 35.01 8.51 -6.69
CA ASP A 569 36.04 7.72 -6.02
C ASP A 569 35.52 6.86 -4.85
N ILE A 570 34.21 6.82 -4.58
CA ILE A 570 33.64 5.84 -3.64
C ILE A 570 32.89 4.76 -4.41
N LYS A 571 33.54 3.61 -4.55
CA LYS A 571 32.93 2.40 -5.09
C LYS A 571 31.86 1.90 -4.11
N VAL A 572 30.59 2.20 -4.39
CA VAL A 572 29.46 1.58 -3.67
C VAL A 572 29.52 0.08 -3.92
N ARG A 573 29.47 -0.71 -2.85
CA ARG A 573 29.42 -2.18 -2.87
C ARG A 573 28.04 -2.64 -2.34
N PRO A 574 27.01 -2.67 -3.20
CA PRO A 574 25.64 -3.05 -2.82
C PRO A 574 25.55 -4.40 -2.10
N GLU A 575 26.38 -5.35 -2.50
CA GLU A 575 26.48 -6.70 -1.95
C GLU A 575 26.89 -6.74 -0.47
N GLU A 576 27.58 -5.70 0.00
CA GLU A 576 27.97 -5.56 1.40
C GLU A 576 26.99 -4.69 2.21
N SER A 577 25.92 -4.15 1.61
CA SER A 577 25.06 -3.16 2.28
C SER A 577 24.04 -3.75 3.24
N TYR A 578 23.79 -5.05 3.17
CA TYR A 578 22.65 -5.70 3.82
C TYR A 578 23.06 -6.92 4.66
N THR A 579 22.17 -7.34 5.54
CA THR A 579 22.24 -8.57 6.34
C THR A 579 20.83 -9.15 6.48
N LEU A 580 20.72 -10.43 6.83
CA LEU A 580 19.43 -11.02 7.19
C LEU A 580 19.05 -10.60 8.61
N MET A 581 17.78 -10.23 8.79
CA MET A 581 17.20 -9.80 10.07
C MET A 581 15.75 -10.27 10.14
N THR A 582 15.26 -10.59 11.34
CA THR A 582 13.84 -10.75 11.61
C THR A 582 13.11 -9.40 11.55
N ILE A 583 11.79 -9.41 11.35
CA ILE A 583 10.98 -8.18 11.45
C ILE A 583 11.11 -7.54 12.83
N ASN A 584 11.21 -8.34 13.90
CA ASN A 584 11.44 -7.83 15.25
C ASN A 584 12.73 -7.00 15.33
N GLU A 585 13.85 -7.51 14.80
CA GLU A 585 15.11 -6.77 14.84
C GLU A 585 15.08 -5.51 13.96
N ILE A 586 14.43 -5.56 12.80
CA ILE A 586 14.27 -4.39 11.92
C ILE A 586 13.43 -3.29 12.61
N MET A 587 12.30 -3.67 13.22
CA MET A 587 11.36 -2.71 13.78
C MET A 587 11.78 -2.24 15.18
N ASN A 588 12.10 -3.18 16.07
CA ASN A 588 12.34 -2.93 17.49
C ASN A 588 13.84 -2.79 17.84
N GLY A 589 14.73 -3.24 16.95
CA GLY A 589 16.17 -3.20 17.15
C GLY A 589 16.74 -4.51 17.67
N SER A 590 18.07 -4.59 17.68
CA SER A 590 18.88 -5.66 18.23
C SER A 590 20.07 -5.06 19.00
N GLU A 591 21.05 -5.86 19.38
CA GLU A 591 22.31 -5.35 19.94
C GLU A 591 23.04 -4.43 18.97
N ASP A 592 23.09 -4.81 17.68
CA ASP A 592 23.85 -4.11 16.64
C ASP A 592 23.00 -3.23 15.71
N PHE A 593 21.67 -3.25 15.88
CA PHE A 593 20.75 -2.49 15.05
C PHE A 593 19.81 -1.61 15.90
N PRO A 594 19.68 -0.30 15.59
CA PRO A 594 18.92 0.62 16.44
C PRO A 594 17.40 0.38 16.46
N GLY A 595 16.85 -0.25 15.41
CA GLY A 595 15.40 -0.39 15.21
C GLY A 595 14.77 0.85 14.57
N LEU A 596 13.82 0.64 13.65
CA LEU A 596 13.10 1.73 13.00
C LEU A 596 12.12 2.44 13.93
N LEU A 597 11.40 1.72 14.79
CA LEU A 597 10.44 2.31 15.72
C LEU A 597 11.15 3.21 16.75
N PRO A 598 12.28 2.82 17.37
CA PRO A 598 13.07 3.73 18.20
C PRO A 598 13.50 5.02 17.48
N LEU A 599 13.94 4.94 16.21
CA LEU A 599 14.30 6.11 15.41
C LEU A 599 13.10 7.03 15.14
N VAL A 600 11.94 6.44 14.81
CA VAL A 600 10.70 7.18 14.60
C VAL A 600 10.22 7.86 15.89
N ARG A 601 10.26 7.15 17.02
CA ARG A 601 9.92 7.73 18.34
C ARG A 601 10.84 8.90 18.69
N HIS A 602 12.15 8.78 18.40
CA HIS A 602 13.09 9.87 18.57
C HIS A 602 12.71 11.09 17.71
N TYR A 603 12.36 10.87 16.44
CA TYR A 603 11.89 11.94 15.56
C TYR A 603 10.63 12.65 16.09
N VAL A 604 9.64 11.89 16.56
CA VAL A 604 8.39 12.42 17.16
C VAL A 604 8.70 13.32 18.37
N ASN A 605 9.49 12.81 19.31
CA ASN A 605 9.86 13.54 20.52
C ASN A 605 10.72 14.78 20.23
N ALA A 606 11.57 14.74 19.21
CA ALA A 606 12.38 15.88 18.78
C ALA A 606 11.58 16.94 18.00
N SER A 607 10.55 16.51 17.26
CA SER A 607 9.71 17.40 16.44
C SER A 607 8.76 18.23 17.29
N GLY A 608 8.32 17.71 18.45
CA GLY A 608 7.42 18.39 19.37
C GLY A 608 5.96 18.36 18.91
N GLY A 609 5.03 18.49 19.87
CA GLY A 609 3.58 18.40 19.71
C GLY A 609 2.91 18.47 21.08
N SER A 610 1.57 18.46 21.13
CA SER A 610 0.89 18.34 22.43
C SER A 610 1.19 16.95 23.04
N LYS A 611 1.10 16.84 24.38
CA LYS A 611 1.35 15.57 25.07
C LYS A 611 0.39 14.48 24.60
N GLU A 612 -0.84 14.88 24.33
CA GLU A 612 -1.93 14.01 23.87
C GLU A 612 -1.64 13.45 22.47
N THR A 613 -1.17 14.30 21.55
CA THR A 613 -0.77 13.86 20.20
C THR A 613 0.41 12.89 20.25
N ILE A 614 1.43 13.19 21.06
CA ILE A 614 2.60 12.32 21.20
C ILE A 614 2.20 10.97 21.81
N ALA A 615 1.34 10.97 22.84
CA ALA A 615 0.82 9.77 23.46
C ALA A 615 0.05 8.89 22.46
N LEU A 616 -0.86 9.48 21.67
CA LEU A 616 -1.61 8.76 20.65
C LEU A 616 -0.68 8.15 19.58
N VAL A 617 0.29 8.92 19.08
CA VAL A 617 1.29 8.42 18.12
C VAL A 617 2.06 7.26 18.73
N HIS A 618 2.44 7.32 20.00
CA HIS A 618 3.11 6.22 20.66
C HIS A 618 2.23 4.97 20.82
N GLN A 619 0.92 5.13 21.05
CA GLN A 619 -0.01 4.00 21.08
C GLN A 619 -0.10 3.31 19.71
N TYR A 620 -0.16 4.07 18.62
CA TYR A 620 -0.08 3.51 17.27
C TYR A 620 1.22 2.75 17.04
N LEU A 621 2.37 3.32 17.41
CA LEU A 621 3.67 2.65 17.25
C LEU A 621 3.78 1.39 18.14
N ASN A 622 3.10 1.35 19.29
CA ASN A 622 3.07 0.17 20.16
C ASN A 622 2.38 -1.02 19.49
N LEU A 623 1.34 -0.81 18.67
CA LEU A 623 0.71 -1.87 17.89
C LEU A 623 1.74 -2.56 16.97
N LEU A 624 2.49 -1.76 16.19
CA LEU A 624 3.50 -2.28 15.27
C LEU A 624 4.65 -2.95 16.02
N GLU A 625 5.09 -2.37 17.15
CA GLU A 625 6.10 -2.96 18.02
C GLU A 625 5.68 -4.35 18.51
N CYS A 626 4.44 -4.48 18.99
CA CYS A 626 3.93 -5.72 19.53
C CYS A 626 3.76 -6.78 18.44
N ARG A 627 3.25 -6.41 17.26
CA ARG A 627 3.18 -7.32 16.11
C ARG A 627 4.56 -7.78 15.64
N ALA A 628 5.52 -6.85 15.53
CA ALA A 628 6.89 -7.19 15.17
C ALA A 628 7.53 -8.16 16.18
N SER A 629 7.26 -7.99 17.47
CA SER A 629 7.78 -8.88 18.53
C SER A 629 7.03 -10.22 18.68
N GLY A 630 5.89 -10.38 18.00
CA GLY A 630 5.00 -11.53 18.17
C GLY A 630 4.18 -11.52 19.46
N ARG A 631 4.13 -10.40 20.21
CA ARG A 631 3.23 -10.22 21.37
C ARG A 631 1.77 -10.05 20.96
N LEU A 632 1.55 -9.45 19.80
CA LEU A 632 0.25 -9.44 19.13
C LEU A 632 0.38 -10.22 17.82
N VAL A 633 -0.66 -10.96 17.46
CA VAL A 633 -0.73 -11.65 16.17
C VAL A 633 -1.20 -10.69 15.07
N THR A 634 -0.96 -11.08 13.82
CA THR A 634 -1.55 -10.38 12.66
C THR A 634 -3.01 -10.77 12.49
N THR A 635 -3.77 -9.97 11.74
CA THR A 635 -5.16 -10.29 11.39
C THR A 635 -5.26 -11.65 10.68
N ALA A 636 -4.31 -12.00 9.82
CA ALA A 636 -4.31 -13.31 9.14
C ALA A 636 -4.13 -14.47 10.13
N ALA A 637 -3.17 -14.36 11.03
CA ALA A 637 -2.93 -15.38 12.05
C ALA A 637 -4.12 -15.50 13.03
N TRP A 638 -4.74 -14.37 13.39
CA TRP A 638 -5.95 -14.35 14.21
C TRP A 638 -7.13 -15.03 13.51
N MET A 639 -7.48 -14.60 12.29
CA MET A 639 -8.58 -15.21 11.50
C MET A 639 -8.36 -16.71 11.29
N ARG A 640 -7.13 -17.12 10.98
CA ARG A 640 -6.75 -18.54 10.86
C ARG A 640 -6.99 -19.29 12.17
N SER A 641 -6.55 -18.73 13.30
CA SER A 641 -6.79 -19.33 14.62
C SER A 641 -8.28 -19.46 14.91
N ARG A 642 -9.09 -18.44 14.59
CA ARG A 642 -10.55 -18.48 14.77
C ARG A 642 -11.19 -19.60 13.96
N ILE A 643 -10.84 -19.71 12.68
CA ILE A 643 -11.29 -20.80 11.80
C ILE A 643 -10.90 -22.16 12.39
N MET A 644 -9.63 -22.35 12.73
CA MET A 644 -9.11 -23.63 13.23
C MET A 644 -9.72 -24.04 14.58
N SER A 645 -10.12 -23.07 15.40
CA SER A 645 -10.76 -23.30 16.70
C SER A 645 -12.27 -23.50 16.62
N HIS A 646 -12.88 -23.29 15.45
CA HIS A 646 -14.33 -23.33 15.29
C HIS A 646 -14.85 -24.78 15.46
N PRO A 647 -15.96 -25.02 16.17
CA PRO A 647 -16.49 -26.38 16.41
C PRO A 647 -16.79 -27.19 15.15
N LEU A 648 -17.15 -26.51 14.06
CA LEU A 648 -17.44 -27.12 12.75
C LEU A 648 -16.19 -27.32 11.87
N TYR A 649 -15.01 -26.87 12.30
CA TYR A 649 -13.79 -27.05 11.52
C TYR A 649 -13.29 -28.49 11.64
N ALA A 650 -13.19 -29.18 10.51
CA ALA A 650 -12.86 -30.60 10.46
C ALA A 650 -11.35 -30.90 10.35
N GLY A 651 -10.48 -29.89 10.52
CA GLY A 651 -9.04 -30.05 10.31
C GLY A 651 -8.68 -30.35 8.85
N ASP A 652 -9.54 -29.99 7.89
CA ASP A 652 -9.42 -30.31 6.46
C ASP A 652 -9.15 -29.06 5.60
N SER A 653 -8.83 -27.94 6.24
CA SER A 653 -8.62 -26.63 5.63
C SER A 653 -9.84 -25.99 4.98
N ARG A 654 -11.06 -26.52 5.18
CA ARG A 654 -12.29 -25.92 4.66
C ARG A 654 -12.88 -24.88 5.60
N VAL A 655 -13.40 -23.80 5.02
CA VAL A 655 -14.14 -22.73 5.69
C VAL A 655 -15.59 -22.81 5.21
N THR A 656 -16.49 -23.39 6.01
CA THR A 656 -17.92 -23.56 5.66
C THR A 656 -18.69 -22.22 5.74
N PRO A 657 -19.92 -22.13 5.19
CA PRO A 657 -20.76 -20.92 5.34
C PRO A 657 -20.93 -20.48 6.80
N GLU A 658 -21.10 -21.43 7.71
CA GLU A 658 -21.27 -21.19 9.15
C GLU A 658 -20.00 -20.63 9.78
N ILE A 659 -18.84 -21.25 9.52
CA ILE A 659 -17.54 -20.73 9.99
C ILE A 659 -17.31 -19.31 9.49
N ASN A 660 -17.61 -19.06 8.21
CA ASN A 660 -17.45 -17.73 7.61
C ASN A 660 -18.41 -16.71 8.24
N ALA A 661 -19.66 -17.09 8.48
CA ALA A 661 -20.64 -16.20 9.10
C ALA A 661 -20.21 -15.77 10.51
N ASP A 662 -19.80 -16.72 11.35
CA ASP A 662 -19.35 -16.45 12.71
C ASP A 662 -18.08 -15.59 12.72
N LEU A 663 -17.12 -15.90 11.83
CA LEU A 663 -15.91 -15.09 11.66
C LEU A 663 -16.23 -13.66 11.21
N MET A 664 -17.11 -13.47 10.23
CA MET A 664 -17.47 -12.12 9.74
C MET A 664 -18.25 -11.31 10.78
N ARG A 665 -19.11 -11.94 11.58
CA ARG A 665 -19.77 -11.26 12.72
C ARG A 665 -18.75 -10.82 13.76
N GLU A 666 -17.79 -11.69 14.08
CA GLU A 666 -16.72 -11.34 15.01
C GLU A 666 -15.83 -10.21 14.48
N CYS A 667 -15.45 -10.24 13.19
CA CYS A 667 -14.77 -9.13 12.53
C CYS A 667 -15.56 -7.82 12.67
N TYR A 668 -16.88 -7.87 12.45
CA TYR A 668 -17.75 -6.70 12.59
C TYR A 668 -17.82 -6.18 14.04
N ASP A 669 -17.93 -7.07 15.03
CA ASP A 669 -17.93 -6.69 16.43
C ASP A 669 -16.58 -6.09 16.87
N ILE A 670 -15.45 -6.54 16.30
CA ILE A 670 -14.13 -5.91 16.47
C ILE A 670 -14.11 -4.51 15.85
N THR A 671 -14.56 -4.38 14.60
CA THR A 671 -14.64 -3.10 13.88
C THR A 671 -15.45 -2.07 14.65
N ARG A 672 -16.57 -2.48 15.27
CA ARG A 672 -17.44 -1.62 16.10
C ARG A 672 -16.94 -1.42 17.53
N GLY A 673 -15.82 -2.05 17.91
CA GLY A 673 -15.25 -1.96 19.26
C GLY A 673 -16.08 -2.65 20.35
N ARG A 674 -17.03 -3.52 19.99
CA ARG A 674 -17.83 -4.33 20.94
C ARG A 674 -16.99 -5.42 21.59
N ILE A 675 -16.06 -5.99 20.82
CA ILE A 675 -15.05 -6.91 21.31
C ILE A 675 -13.66 -6.39 20.96
N ARG A 676 -12.68 -6.74 21.79
CA ARG A 676 -11.28 -6.33 21.60
C ARG A 676 -10.36 -7.49 21.98
N PRO A 677 -10.06 -8.41 21.06
CA PRO A 677 -9.26 -9.60 21.36
C PRO A 677 -7.85 -9.19 21.83
N PRO A 678 -7.41 -9.59 23.04
CA PRO A 678 -6.12 -9.18 23.61
C PRO A 678 -4.91 -9.71 22.82
N GLU A 679 -5.09 -10.79 22.05
CA GLU A 679 -4.07 -11.34 21.16
C GLU A 679 -3.89 -10.51 19.87
N LEU A 680 -4.90 -9.73 19.45
CA LEU A 680 -4.89 -8.96 18.21
C LEU A 680 -4.66 -7.47 18.45
N LEU A 681 -5.24 -6.91 19.51
CA LEU A 681 -5.29 -5.47 19.79
C LEU A 681 -4.68 -5.13 21.17
N PRO A 682 -3.94 -4.01 21.29
CA PRO A 682 -3.43 -3.55 22.58
C PRO A 682 -4.56 -3.06 23.49
N PRO A 683 -4.40 -3.05 24.82
CA PRO A 683 -5.43 -2.57 25.75
C PRO A 683 -5.71 -1.06 25.60
N LEU A 684 -6.93 -0.63 25.94
CA LEU A 684 -7.41 0.76 25.77
C LEU A 684 -6.95 1.72 26.88
N ASP A 685 -6.71 1.20 28.08
CA ASP A 685 -6.35 1.98 29.28
C ASP A 685 -4.93 2.54 29.25
N GLY A 686 -4.20 2.33 28.15
CA GLY A 686 -2.82 2.76 28.03
C GLY A 686 -1.89 2.03 28.98
N THR A 687 -2.32 0.93 29.64
CA THR A 687 -1.40 0.06 30.38
C THR A 687 -0.32 -0.38 29.42
N CYS A 688 0.86 0.19 29.61
CA CYS A 688 1.95 0.05 28.69
C CYS A 688 2.32 -1.42 28.67
N ILE A 689 2.11 -2.11 27.54
CA ILE A 689 2.78 -3.37 27.31
C ILE A 689 4.26 -3.01 27.29
N LYS A 690 4.95 -3.21 28.41
CA LYS A 690 6.30 -2.71 28.69
C LYS A 690 7.15 -2.74 27.40
N PRO A 691 7.59 -1.60 26.87
CA PRO A 691 8.37 -1.60 25.65
C PRO A 691 9.62 -2.46 25.87
N ASN A 692 9.93 -3.34 24.92
CA ASN A 692 10.99 -4.35 25.10
C ASN A 692 12.40 -3.74 25.14
N ALA A 693 12.56 -2.43 24.95
CA ALA A 693 13.86 -1.78 24.98
C ALA A 693 13.80 -0.38 25.59
N ARG A 694 14.67 -0.14 26.58
CA ARG A 694 15.12 1.21 26.93
C ARG A 694 15.60 1.91 25.67
N CYS A 695 15.36 3.21 25.56
CA CYS A 695 15.95 4.03 24.51
C CYS A 695 17.48 3.84 24.50
N ARG A 696 18.01 3.09 23.53
CA ARG A 696 19.45 2.78 23.43
C ARG A 696 20.28 3.99 22.94
N PHE A 697 19.63 5.14 22.73
CA PHE A 697 20.24 6.32 22.14
C PHE A 697 21.01 7.22 23.13
N ALA A 698 20.90 6.99 24.46
CA ALA A 698 21.88 7.37 25.49
C ALA A 698 21.38 6.99 26.90
N ALA A 699 22.30 6.59 27.80
CA ALA A 699 22.04 6.45 29.23
C ALA A 699 21.57 7.76 29.92
N THR A 700 21.70 8.90 29.22
CA THR A 700 21.36 10.25 29.69
C THR A 700 20.22 10.91 28.91
N CYS A 701 19.51 10.22 27.98
CA CYS A 701 18.35 10.81 27.31
C CYS A 701 17.16 10.94 28.27
N ARG A 702 17.17 11.93 29.18
CA ARG A 702 16.05 12.27 30.08
C ARG A 702 14.77 12.73 29.34
N LYS A 703 14.84 12.95 28.02
CA LYS A 703 13.69 13.30 27.16
C LYS A 703 13.10 12.10 26.40
N CYS A 704 13.82 10.98 26.37
CA CYS A 704 13.37 9.70 25.81
C CYS A 704 13.00 8.73 26.95
N ASN A 705 13.66 8.85 28.10
CA ASN A 705 13.25 8.29 29.37
C ASN A 705 12.15 9.18 29.95
N PHE A 706 10.93 8.94 29.54
CA PHE A 706 9.86 9.04 30.53
C PHE A 706 10.12 7.91 31.52
N ASN A 707 10.12 8.20 32.82
CA ASN A 707 10.31 7.15 33.80
C ASN A 707 9.19 6.12 33.62
N ASP A 708 9.47 4.85 33.88
CA ASP A 708 8.52 3.74 33.76
C ASP A 708 7.22 3.96 34.57
N GLU A 709 7.20 4.96 35.47
CA GLU A 709 6.04 5.39 36.27
C GLU A 709 5.23 6.55 35.64
N ASP A 710 5.77 7.31 34.68
CA ASP A 710 5.10 8.48 34.09
C ASP A 710 3.94 8.11 33.13
N PHE A 711 3.83 6.83 32.75
CA PHE A 711 2.70 6.28 31.98
C PHE A 711 1.81 5.34 32.82
N CYS A 712 2.18 5.06 34.07
CA CYS A 712 1.49 4.14 34.96
C CYS A 712 1.19 4.80 36.30
N THR A 713 0.32 5.82 36.28
CA THR A 713 -0.49 6.44 37.36
C THR A 713 -0.82 7.87 36.87
N ALA A 714 -1.99 8.50 36.97
CA ALA A 714 -3.23 8.42 37.74
C ALA A 714 -4.30 9.19 36.91
N ASN A 715 -5.62 8.97 36.94
CA ASN A 715 -6.56 8.61 38.00
C ASN A 715 -7.74 7.84 37.40
N GLY A 716 -8.25 6.86 38.16
CA GLY A 716 -9.58 6.33 37.95
C GLY A 716 -10.63 7.40 38.21
N SER A 717 -11.44 7.71 37.19
CA SER A 717 -12.80 8.20 37.39
C SER A 717 -13.74 7.04 37.16
N THR A 718 -14.40 6.65 38.24
CA THR A 718 -15.52 5.70 38.33
C THR A 718 -16.50 5.83 37.15
N PRO A 719 -17.11 4.74 36.67
CA PRO A 719 -18.13 4.82 35.63
C PRO A 719 -19.32 5.61 36.18
N ALA A 720 -19.74 6.66 35.47
CA ALA A 720 -20.99 7.33 35.77
C ALA A 720 -22.14 6.36 35.53
N VAL A 721 -22.70 5.83 36.62
CA VAL A 721 -23.99 5.16 36.63
C VAL A 721 -25.04 6.22 36.28
N LEU A 722 -25.74 6.02 35.17
CA LEU A 722 -26.98 6.71 34.85
C LEU A 722 -27.97 6.44 35.99
N LYS A 723 -28.21 7.45 36.84
CA LYS A 723 -29.34 7.43 37.76
C LYS A 723 -30.58 7.92 37.00
N GLU A 724 -31.58 7.06 36.99
CA GLU A 724 -32.96 7.35 36.66
C GLU A 724 -33.47 8.51 37.53
N ASN A 725 -34.10 9.50 36.90
CA ASN A 725 -34.85 10.54 37.58
C ASN A 725 -36.31 10.06 37.69
N GLU A 726 -36.69 9.53 38.84
CA GLU A 726 -38.07 9.57 39.32
C GLU A 726 -38.19 10.70 40.34
N ASP A 727 -38.94 11.71 39.92
CA ASP A 727 -40.00 12.44 40.62
C ASP A 727 -39.86 13.10 42.01
N GLU A 728 -40.46 14.30 42.01
CA GLU A 728 -41.30 14.92 43.03
C GLU A 728 -40.81 16.12 43.89
N ASN A 729 -41.51 17.23 43.64
CA ASN A 729 -42.09 18.22 44.56
C ASN A 729 -41.18 19.14 45.40
N ASN A 730 -41.20 20.44 45.06
CA ASN A 730 -41.95 21.46 45.80
C ASN A 730 -41.75 22.86 45.20
N GLY A 731 -42.85 23.54 44.86
CA GLY A 731 -42.88 24.93 44.44
C GLY A 731 -44.10 25.29 43.63
#